data_AF-H8FVF5-F1
#
_entry.id   AF-H8FVF5-F1
#
_cell.length_a   1.000
_cell.length_b   1.000
_cell.length_c   1.000
_cell.angle_alpha   90.00
_cell.angle_beta   90.00
_cell.angle_gamma   90.00
#
_symmetry.space_group_name_H-M   'P 1'
#
loop_
_entity.id
_entity.type
_entity.pdbx_description
1 polymer ?
#
loop_
_entity_poly.entity_id
_entity_poly.type
_entity_poly.pdbx_seq_one_letter_code
_entity_poly.pdbx_strand_id
1 'polypeptide(L)'
;MALVKKSGVAAKPAAATSRGLDDDAGVAGVGNSSRLVAEAQKRKARTFARQQKVAERVAAATSELASGIAEATSAAEELRKASDQIAAGAEEAANAAQESLKAVSRSTILIATGKESADNTVSKTEALQTMVIDVGRQIGNSISAIARASERQETSVRMVKELEQQAQTISDVVKAVARIADQTNLLALNAAIEAARAGQHGKGFAVVADEVRTLAETSEKSARDIQELIVQIQKDVKAIAEGITASALAAREEVEKGRQVTESLEVIRQEMADVIVGSREIAKSNDESAAAAKEAMKGAEVIAAAAEEQGAACQEASKTVEQQSLALLQSEQAAQELSELADELKNATDIGKSAEEVASAAEELSSAVEEINRAAAQIMTALEQINKGSQQQAAATQQSSAAIAQIERSALLAQQRSQQSVEKATSIAEMLDRNRKIVDALIEGVGRSVESGRQSRDQIVALEQISRRIDKIVDAITTVSIQTNMLAVNGSVEAARAGEFGKGFAVVSTDIRNLARDSAENADRIKDTVKAIQDQIVAVRSDLSEIAEAAALEVEKNRATSASLEVIGTETAQVLKGNYEILSGAAEITKGVKEVQTAVEQVAAAAQQANRASSEASIAAKEQAKGAEELAAAIEEIASLADELQAG
;
A
#
# COMPACT_ATOMS: atom_id res chain seq x y z
N MET A 1 35.16 1.51 -73.31
CA MET A 1 36.61 1.19 -73.39
C MET A 1 36.70 -0.28 -73.83
N ALA A 2 37.01 -0.62 -75.08
CA ALA A 2 38.37 -0.65 -75.67
C ALA A 2 39.27 -1.61 -74.85
N LEU A 3 39.85 -2.74 -75.31
CA LEU A 3 40.37 -3.21 -76.61
C LEU A 3 40.72 -4.74 -76.44
N VAL A 4 40.41 -5.66 -77.37
CA VAL A 4 41.35 -6.34 -78.34
C VAL A 4 42.18 -7.52 -77.73
N LYS A 5 42.42 -8.73 -78.30
CA LYS A 5 42.64 -9.23 -79.69
C LYS A 5 42.59 -10.79 -79.77
N LYS A 6 41.98 -11.30 -80.87
CA LYS A 6 42.35 -12.38 -81.84
C LYS A 6 43.15 -13.64 -81.43
N SER A 7 42.69 -14.81 -81.92
CA SER A 7 43.15 -15.51 -83.16
C SER A 7 42.39 -16.85 -83.32
N GLY A 8 41.61 -17.12 -84.40
CA GLY A 8 42.02 -17.71 -85.70
C GLY A 8 41.87 -19.24 -85.66
N VAL A 9 41.15 -19.97 -86.53
CA VAL A 9 41.25 -20.07 -88.00
C VAL A 9 39.97 -20.73 -88.58
N ALA A 10 39.64 -20.36 -89.82
CA ALA A 10 38.47 -20.75 -90.62
C ALA A 10 38.79 -21.82 -91.68
N ALA A 11 37.76 -22.48 -92.22
CA ALA A 11 37.67 -22.82 -93.64
C ALA A 11 36.20 -22.98 -94.07
N LYS A 12 35.93 -22.57 -95.31
CA LYS A 12 34.63 -22.29 -95.97
C LYS A 12 34.67 -23.04 -97.36
N PRO A 13 33.78 -22.83 -98.35
CA PRO A 13 32.52 -23.53 -98.65
C PRO A 13 32.43 -24.09 -100.11
N ALA A 14 31.18 -24.37 -100.56
CA ALA A 14 30.61 -24.18 -101.91
C ALA A 14 30.39 -25.39 -102.87
N ALA A 15 29.12 -25.78 -102.99
CA ALA A 15 28.21 -25.72 -104.16
C ALA A 15 28.62 -26.11 -105.62
N ALA A 16 27.59 -26.68 -106.30
CA ALA A 16 27.29 -26.70 -107.75
C ALA A 16 28.02 -27.78 -108.61
N THR A 17 27.48 -28.43 -109.65
CA THR A 17 26.32 -28.20 -110.54
C THR A 17 26.03 -29.42 -111.45
N SER A 18 24.76 -29.57 -111.86
CA SER A 18 24.11 -30.17 -113.05
C SER A 18 24.82 -30.98 -114.18
N ARG A 19 24.07 -32.00 -114.67
CA ARG A 19 23.54 -32.28 -116.05
C ARG A 19 24.03 -33.52 -116.86
N GLY A 20 23.06 -34.23 -117.48
CA GLY A 20 23.12 -35.21 -118.61
C GLY A 20 22.42 -36.55 -118.30
N LEU A 21 21.22 -36.92 -118.80
CA LEU A 21 20.83 -37.50 -120.13
C LEU A 21 21.56 -38.84 -120.42
N ASP A 22 21.00 -39.97 -120.89
CA ASP A 22 19.70 -40.40 -121.46
C ASP A 22 19.66 -41.97 -121.51
N ASP A 23 18.51 -42.52 -121.94
CA ASP A 23 18.28 -43.80 -122.65
C ASP A 23 17.99 -45.15 -121.92
N ASP A 24 16.68 -45.47 -121.95
CA ASP A 24 16.01 -46.48 -122.81
C ASP A 24 15.70 -47.94 -122.36
N ALA A 25 14.44 -48.30 -122.67
CA ALA A 25 13.78 -49.57 -122.94
C ALA A 25 14.02 -50.86 -122.12
N GLY A 26 12.93 -51.28 -121.43
CA GLY A 26 12.25 -52.56 -121.68
C GLY A 26 12.82 -53.86 -121.09
N VAL A 27 12.10 -54.48 -120.15
CA VAL A 27 11.45 -55.81 -120.24
C VAL A 27 10.55 -55.98 -119.01
N ALA A 28 9.23 -56.01 -119.23
CA ALA A 28 8.24 -56.39 -118.24
C ALA A 28 8.06 -57.92 -118.24
N GLY A 29 7.77 -58.50 -117.07
CA GLY A 29 6.89 -59.67 -117.05
C GLY A 29 7.18 -60.87 -116.16
N VAL A 30 7.89 -60.79 -115.01
CA VAL A 30 7.78 -61.84 -113.94
C VAL A 30 7.91 -61.28 -112.50
N GLY A 31 8.20 -59.98 -112.30
CA GLY A 31 8.57 -59.43 -110.98
C GLY A 31 7.45 -58.90 -110.06
N ASN A 32 6.16 -58.98 -110.44
CA ASN A 32 5.12 -58.21 -109.74
C ASN A 32 4.65 -58.86 -108.42
N SER A 33 4.61 -60.19 -108.33
CA SER A 33 4.17 -60.88 -107.10
C SER A 33 5.25 -60.87 -106.01
N SER A 34 6.53 -60.93 -106.37
CA SER A 34 7.63 -60.82 -105.40
C SER A 34 7.86 -59.39 -104.91
N ARG A 35 7.62 -58.37 -105.75
CA ARG A 35 7.61 -56.96 -105.32
C ARG A 35 6.44 -56.66 -104.37
N LEU A 36 5.24 -57.17 -104.63
CA LEU A 36 4.09 -56.96 -103.74
C LEU A 36 4.25 -57.68 -102.39
N VAL A 37 4.83 -58.89 -102.36
CA VAL A 37 5.16 -59.59 -101.11
C VAL A 37 6.31 -58.91 -100.36
N ALA A 38 7.34 -58.44 -101.06
CA ALA A 38 8.44 -57.68 -100.45
C ALA A 38 8.01 -56.29 -99.96
N GLU A 39 7.06 -55.62 -100.64
CA GLU A 39 6.44 -54.37 -100.20
C GLU A 39 5.49 -54.60 -99.01
N ALA A 40 4.74 -55.70 -99.00
CA ALA A 40 3.90 -56.08 -97.85
C ALA A 40 4.74 -56.47 -96.62
N GLN A 41 5.84 -57.20 -96.81
CA GLN A 41 6.81 -57.51 -95.74
C GLN A 41 7.57 -56.26 -95.27
N LYS A 42 7.95 -55.34 -96.17
CA LYS A 42 8.52 -54.03 -95.78
C LYS A 42 7.51 -53.15 -95.06
N ARG A 43 6.22 -53.17 -95.45
CA ARG A 43 5.15 -52.45 -94.73
C ARG A 43 4.98 -53.05 -93.33
N LYS A 44 4.85 -54.37 -93.20
CA LYS A 44 4.77 -55.06 -91.89
C LYS A 44 6.00 -54.83 -91.01
N ALA A 45 7.20 -54.87 -91.58
CA ALA A 45 8.43 -54.59 -90.83
C ALA A 45 8.53 -53.11 -90.42
N ARG A 46 8.00 -52.18 -91.23
CA ARG A 46 7.93 -50.75 -90.89
C ARG A 46 6.87 -50.47 -89.82
N THR A 47 5.70 -51.10 -89.88
CA THR A 47 4.69 -50.99 -88.80
C THR A 47 5.18 -51.64 -87.52
N PHE A 48 5.82 -52.80 -87.58
CA PHE A 48 6.40 -53.45 -86.40
C PHE A 48 7.55 -52.63 -85.79
N ALA A 49 8.45 -52.06 -86.60
CA ALA A 49 9.51 -51.17 -86.11
C ALA A 49 8.95 -49.85 -85.54
N ARG A 50 7.85 -49.32 -86.10
CA ARG A 50 7.14 -48.15 -85.56
C ARG A 50 6.46 -48.47 -84.24
N GLN A 51 5.75 -49.59 -84.15
CA GLN A 51 5.12 -50.13 -82.94
C GLN A 51 6.16 -50.32 -81.83
N GLN A 52 7.28 -50.98 -82.12
CA GLN A 52 8.35 -51.20 -81.14
C GLN A 52 8.96 -49.88 -80.65
N LYS A 53 9.16 -48.90 -81.56
CA LYS A 53 9.67 -47.58 -81.18
C LYS A 53 8.67 -46.78 -80.33
N VAL A 54 7.37 -46.89 -80.62
CA VAL A 54 6.33 -46.24 -79.82
C VAL A 54 6.22 -46.92 -78.46
N ALA A 55 6.19 -48.25 -78.39
CA ALA A 55 6.21 -49.02 -77.15
C ALA A 55 7.42 -48.68 -76.27
N GLU A 56 8.62 -48.55 -76.86
CA GLU A 56 9.82 -48.13 -76.12
C GLU A 56 9.73 -46.69 -75.59
N ARG A 57 9.09 -45.78 -76.32
CA ARG A 57 8.85 -44.39 -75.86
C ARG A 57 7.79 -44.32 -74.77
N VAL A 58 6.69 -45.06 -74.92
CA VAL A 58 5.65 -45.18 -73.89
C VAL A 58 6.27 -45.76 -72.63
N ALA A 59 7.01 -46.87 -72.71
CA ALA A 59 7.70 -47.46 -71.55
C ALA A 59 8.68 -46.48 -70.87
N ALA A 60 9.43 -45.68 -71.65
CA ALA A 60 10.31 -44.65 -71.11
C ALA A 60 9.53 -43.54 -70.38
N ALA A 61 8.47 -43.01 -70.99
CA ALA A 61 7.60 -42.01 -70.39
C ALA A 61 6.89 -42.54 -69.14
N THR A 62 6.44 -43.80 -69.15
CA THR A 62 5.83 -44.46 -67.99
C THR A 62 6.84 -44.68 -66.85
N SER A 63 8.11 -44.97 -67.17
CA SER A 63 9.16 -45.04 -66.15
C SER A 63 9.45 -43.68 -65.52
N GLU A 64 9.40 -42.59 -66.30
CA GLU A 64 9.51 -41.22 -65.77
C GLU A 64 8.29 -40.87 -64.91
N LEU A 65 7.07 -41.22 -65.35
CA LEU A 65 5.85 -41.07 -64.56
C LEU A 65 5.93 -41.78 -63.22
N ALA A 66 6.36 -43.04 -63.20
CA ALA A 66 6.50 -43.81 -61.97
C ALA A 66 7.48 -43.15 -60.99
N SER A 67 8.59 -42.59 -61.48
CA SER A 67 9.53 -41.83 -60.66
C SER A 67 8.90 -40.54 -60.10
N GLY A 68 8.18 -39.78 -60.93
CA GLY A 68 7.52 -38.54 -60.51
C GLY A 68 6.37 -38.78 -59.53
N ILE A 69 5.61 -39.88 -59.68
CA ILE A 69 4.56 -40.29 -58.74
C ILE A 69 5.19 -40.68 -57.39
N ALA A 70 6.32 -41.38 -57.39
CA ALA A 70 7.04 -41.72 -56.15
C ALA A 70 7.54 -40.47 -55.41
N GLU A 71 8.11 -39.48 -56.13
CA GLU A 71 8.51 -38.20 -55.55
C GLU A 71 7.31 -37.43 -54.98
N ALA A 72 6.21 -37.35 -55.74
CA ALA A 72 4.97 -36.70 -55.29
C ALA A 72 4.36 -37.39 -54.07
N THR A 73 4.47 -38.72 -53.96
CA THR A 73 4.03 -39.50 -52.80
C THR A 73 4.86 -39.19 -51.56
N SER A 74 6.18 -39.07 -51.71
CA SER A 74 7.06 -38.63 -50.62
C SER A 74 6.73 -37.21 -50.14
N ALA A 75 6.47 -36.29 -51.07
CA ALA A 75 6.06 -34.92 -50.74
C ALA A 75 4.69 -34.88 -50.04
N ALA A 76 3.71 -35.71 -50.44
CA ALA A 76 2.41 -35.83 -49.76
C ALA A 76 2.56 -36.31 -48.31
N GLU A 77 3.46 -37.27 -48.07
CA GLU A 77 3.78 -37.78 -46.74
C GLU A 77 4.40 -36.69 -45.84
N GLU A 78 5.27 -35.84 -46.41
CA GLU A 78 5.83 -34.67 -45.71
C GLU A 78 4.77 -33.61 -45.40
N LEU A 79 3.89 -33.31 -46.36
CA LEU A 79 2.76 -32.41 -46.16
C LEU A 79 1.87 -32.88 -45.01
N ARG A 80 1.54 -34.18 -44.98
CA ARG A 80 0.75 -34.77 -43.89
C ARG A 80 1.41 -34.57 -42.53
N LYS A 81 2.71 -34.88 -42.41
CA LYS A 81 3.46 -34.70 -41.15
C LYS A 81 3.51 -33.25 -40.71
N ALA A 82 3.72 -32.32 -41.65
CA ALA A 82 3.71 -30.90 -41.36
C ALA A 82 2.33 -30.43 -40.89
N SER A 83 1.25 -30.87 -41.54
CA SER A 83 -0.12 -30.60 -41.10
C SER A 83 -0.38 -31.13 -39.70
N ASP A 84 -0.04 -32.38 -39.38
CA ASP A 84 -0.22 -32.93 -38.03
C ASP A 84 0.50 -32.08 -36.96
N GLN A 85 1.73 -31.63 -37.24
CA GLN A 85 2.49 -30.76 -36.34
C GLN A 85 1.86 -29.37 -36.18
N ILE A 86 1.38 -28.78 -37.26
CA ILE A 86 0.70 -27.47 -37.25
C ILE A 86 -0.61 -27.55 -36.46
N ALA A 87 -1.38 -28.64 -36.64
CA ALA A 87 -2.63 -28.87 -35.92
C ALA A 87 -2.39 -29.00 -34.41
N ALA A 88 -1.42 -29.82 -34.00
CA ALA A 88 -1.06 -29.97 -32.60
C ALA A 88 -0.60 -28.64 -31.96
N GLY A 89 0.23 -27.88 -32.67
CA GLY A 89 0.67 -26.55 -32.21
C GLY A 89 -0.48 -25.53 -32.14
N ALA A 90 -1.43 -25.57 -33.07
CA ALA A 90 -2.62 -24.73 -33.04
C ALA A 90 -3.50 -25.05 -31.82
N GLU A 91 -3.72 -26.33 -31.52
CA GLU A 91 -4.49 -26.77 -30.35
C GLU A 91 -3.80 -26.35 -29.04
N GLU A 92 -2.48 -26.54 -28.94
CA GLU A 92 -1.70 -26.10 -27.77
C GLU A 92 -1.77 -24.58 -27.59
N ALA A 93 -1.60 -23.81 -28.67
CA ALA A 93 -1.70 -22.35 -28.64
C ALA A 93 -3.10 -21.87 -28.23
N ALA A 94 -4.17 -22.51 -28.72
CA ALA A 94 -5.55 -22.18 -28.35
C ALA A 94 -5.79 -22.40 -26.85
N ASN A 95 -5.37 -23.57 -26.33
CA ASN A 95 -5.52 -23.90 -24.92
C ASN A 95 -4.73 -22.94 -24.02
N ALA A 96 -3.45 -22.68 -24.35
CA ALA A 96 -2.60 -21.74 -23.62
C ALA A 96 -3.16 -20.30 -23.63
N ALA A 97 -3.77 -19.87 -24.75
CA ALA A 97 -4.43 -18.57 -24.85
C ALA A 97 -5.69 -18.49 -23.96
N GLN A 98 -6.50 -19.55 -23.89
CA GLN A 98 -7.66 -19.60 -23.00
C GLN A 98 -7.27 -19.57 -21.51
N GLU A 99 -6.23 -20.31 -21.14
CA GLU A 99 -5.68 -20.27 -19.77
C GLU A 99 -5.13 -18.88 -19.43
N SER A 100 -4.42 -18.26 -20.38
CA SER A 100 -3.93 -16.88 -20.26
C SER A 100 -5.07 -15.90 -20.03
N LEU A 101 -6.16 -15.98 -20.80
CA LEU A 101 -7.34 -15.12 -20.64
C LEU A 101 -7.93 -15.22 -19.23
N LYS A 102 -8.08 -16.44 -18.70
CA LYS A 102 -8.63 -16.66 -17.36
C LYS A 102 -7.73 -16.07 -16.28
N ALA A 103 -6.42 -16.26 -16.37
CA ALA A 103 -5.46 -15.75 -15.40
C ALA A 103 -5.33 -14.22 -15.45
N VAL A 104 -5.31 -13.62 -16.65
CA VAL A 104 -5.32 -12.15 -16.81
C VAL A 104 -6.64 -11.56 -16.31
N SER A 105 -7.78 -12.19 -16.61
CA SER A 105 -9.09 -11.73 -16.11
C SER A 105 -9.16 -11.71 -14.58
N ARG A 106 -8.64 -12.76 -13.92
CA ARG A 106 -8.51 -12.78 -12.45
C ARG A 106 -7.58 -11.66 -11.96
N SER A 107 -6.46 -11.44 -12.64
CA SER A 107 -5.52 -10.37 -12.31
C SER A 107 -6.18 -8.99 -12.42
N THR A 108 -7.02 -8.75 -13.42
CA THR A 108 -7.79 -7.50 -13.58
C THR A 108 -8.69 -7.22 -12.39
N ILE A 109 -9.36 -8.24 -11.84
CA ILE A 109 -10.19 -8.08 -10.64
C ILE A 109 -9.33 -7.68 -9.44
N LEU A 110 -8.21 -8.37 -9.22
CA LEU A 110 -7.29 -8.07 -8.13
C LEU A 110 -6.65 -6.68 -8.24
N ILE A 111 -6.29 -6.25 -9.46
CA ILE A 111 -5.77 -4.91 -9.74
C ILE A 111 -6.81 -3.84 -9.36
N ALA A 112 -8.08 -4.06 -9.73
CA ALA A 112 -9.17 -3.13 -9.39
C ALA A 112 -9.40 -3.04 -7.88
N THR A 113 -9.46 -4.18 -7.18
CA THR A 113 -9.57 -4.21 -5.71
C THR A 113 -8.38 -3.58 -5.02
N GLY A 114 -7.16 -3.82 -5.53
CA GLY A 114 -5.94 -3.20 -5.01
C GLY A 114 -5.95 -1.69 -5.18
N LYS A 115 -6.47 -1.18 -6.31
CA LYS A 115 -6.63 0.27 -6.54
C LYS A 115 -7.63 0.88 -5.55
N GLU A 116 -8.81 0.29 -5.43
CA GLU A 116 -9.85 0.77 -4.51
C GLU A 116 -9.33 0.80 -3.05
N SER A 117 -8.60 -0.24 -2.65
CA SER A 117 -7.97 -0.32 -1.33
C SER A 117 -6.91 0.76 -1.12
N ALA A 118 -6.13 1.08 -2.16
CA ALA A 118 -5.14 2.15 -2.12
C ALA A 118 -5.79 3.53 -2.01
N ASP A 119 -6.84 3.81 -2.79
CA ASP A 119 -7.61 5.06 -2.73
C ASP A 119 -8.28 5.24 -1.35
N ASN A 120 -8.87 4.18 -0.80
CA ASN A 120 -9.43 4.17 0.55
C ASN A 120 -8.35 4.42 1.61
N THR A 121 -7.16 3.85 1.44
CA THR A 121 -6.01 4.08 2.33
C THR A 121 -5.59 5.55 2.30
N VAL A 122 -5.51 6.17 1.12
CA VAL A 122 -5.20 7.61 0.98
C VAL A 122 -6.23 8.45 1.73
N SER A 123 -7.52 8.25 1.42
CA SER A 123 -8.60 9.05 2.01
C SER A 123 -8.65 8.92 3.53
N LYS A 124 -8.55 7.70 4.07
CA LYS A 124 -8.52 7.45 5.51
C LYS A 124 -7.29 8.07 6.17
N THR A 125 -6.11 7.92 5.57
CA THR A 125 -4.87 8.43 6.16
C THR A 125 -4.83 9.95 6.17
N GLU A 126 -5.39 10.62 5.17
CA GLU A 126 -5.55 12.09 5.15
C GLU A 126 -6.49 12.58 6.27
N ALA A 127 -7.61 11.88 6.50
CA ALA A 127 -8.51 12.16 7.61
C ALA A 127 -7.81 11.93 8.97
N LEU A 128 -7.05 10.84 9.10
CA LEU A 128 -6.26 10.54 10.29
C LEU A 128 -5.21 11.62 10.56
N GLN A 129 -4.51 12.09 9.54
CA GLN A 129 -3.51 13.15 9.66
C GLN A 129 -4.13 14.44 10.21
N THR A 130 -5.34 14.79 9.76
CA THR A 130 -6.08 15.95 10.28
C THR A 130 -6.41 15.77 11.77
N MET A 131 -6.90 14.59 12.16
CA MET A 131 -7.20 14.29 13.56
C MET A 131 -5.94 14.32 14.45
N VAL A 132 -4.81 13.80 13.97
CA VAL A 132 -3.51 13.83 14.69
C VAL A 132 -3.05 15.28 14.91
N ILE A 133 -3.20 16.17 13.93
CA ILE A 133 -2.88 17.60 14.08
C ILE A 133 -3.76 18.25 15.15
N ASP A 134 -5.06 17.96 15.15
CA ASP A 134 -5.99 18.50 16.14
C ASP A 134 -5.69 18.00 17.55
N VAL A 135 -5.39 16.70 17.71
CA VAL A 135 -4.96 16.09 18.97
C VAL A 135 -3.65 16.74 19.46
N GLY A 136 -2.65 16.89 18.58
CA GLY A 136 -1.39 17.55 18.93
C GLY A 136 -1.59 18.99 19.42
N ARG A 137 -2.48 19.74 18.76
CA ARG A 137 -2.85 21.10 19.18
C ARG A 137 -3.56 21.12 20.53
N GLN A 138 -4.49 20.20 20.79
CA GLN A 138 -5.18 20.07 22.07
C GLN A 138 -4.21 19.78 23.22
N ILE A 139 -3.31 18.82 23.02
CA ILE A 139 -2.28 18.46 24.00
C ILE A 139 -1.33 19.63 24.25
N GLY A 140 -0.85 20.31 23.20
CA GLY A 140 0.02 21.49 23.34
C GLY A 140 -0.63 22.62 24.15
N ASN A 141 -1.92 22.85 23.95
CA ASN A 141 -2.69 23.82 24.75
C ASN A 141 -2.82 23.36 26.21
N SER A 142 -3.05 22.07 26.44
CA SER A 142 -3.17 21.51 27.79
C SER A 142 -1.87 21.61 28.57
N ILE A 143 -0.75 21.25 27.95
CA ILE A 143 0.60 21.40 28.53
C ILE A 143 0.85 22.85 28.93
N SER A 144 0.52 23.80 28.05
CA SER A 144 0.68 25.22 28.34
C SER A 144 -0.19 25.69 29.51
N ALA A 145 -1.40 25.14 29.66
CA ALA A 145 -2.28 25.44 30.78
C ALA A 145 -1.77 24.84 32.10
N ILE A 146 -1.32 23.59 32.08
CA ILE A 146 -0.74 22.91 33.25
C ILE A 146 0.56 23.61 33.70
N ALA A 147 1.39 24.05 32.76
CA ALA A 147 2.60 24.81 33.07
C ALA A 147 2.29 26.13 33.79
N ARG A 148 1.29 26.90 33.30
CA ARG A 148 0.83 28.12 33.97
C ARG A 148 0.23 27.83 35.36
N ALA A 149 -0.49 26.72 35.50
CA ALA A 149 -1.03 26.30 36.80
C ALA A 149 0.11 25.98 37.78
N SER A 150 1.17 25.29 37.34
CA SER A 150 2.36 25.01 38.16
C SER A 150 3.08 26.30 38.61
N GLU A 151 3.26 27.27 37.72
CA GLU A 151 3.88 28.57 38.06
C GLU A 151 3.02 29.37 39.07
N ARG A 152 1.69 29.34 38.91
CA ARG A 152 0.78 29.94 39.89
C ARG A 152 0.86 29.24 41.24
N GLN A 153 0.95 27.90 41.28
CA GLN A 153 1.14 27.14 42.52
C GLN A 153 2.44 27.55 43.24
N GLU A 154 3.54 27.75 42.53
CA GLU A 154 4.80 28.26 43.13
C GLU A 154 4.64 29.66 43.72
N THR A 155 3.81 30.50 43.12
CA THR A 155 3.46 31.80 43.69
C THR A 155 2.62 31.66 44.95
N SER A 156 1.66 30.73 44.98
CA SER A 156 0.90 30.42 46.19
C SER A 156 1.79 29.87 47.31
N VAL A 157 2.82 29.06 47.01
CA VAL A 157 3.80 28.61 48.02
C VAL A 157 4.53 29.80 48.67
N ARG A 158 4.93 30.81 47.89
CA ARG A 158 5.54 32.03 48.43
C ARG A 158 4.59 32.78 49.36
N MET A 159 3.32 32.90 48.95
CA MET A 159 2.29 33.56 49.77
C MET A 159 2.01 32.82 51.08
N VAL A 160 2.02 31.49 51.07
CA VAL A 160 1.86 30.66 52.28
C VAL A 160 3.08 30.76 53.20
N LYS A 161 4.28 30.93 52.64
CA LYS A 161 5.48 31.19 53.45
C LYS A 161 5.44 32.55 54.15
N GLU A 162 4.84 33.56 53.52
CA GLU A 162 4.59 34.85 54.17
C GLU A 162 3.60 34.72 55.34
N LEU A 163 2.55 33.89 55.21
CA LEU A 163 1.65 33.57 56.32
C LEU A 163 2.39 32.94 57.51
N GLU A 164 3.34 32.03 57.24
CA GLU A 164 4.18 31.41 58.28
C GLU A 164 4.96 32.47 59.08
N GLN A 165 5.58 33.43 58.37
CA GLN A 165 6.35 34.52 58.96
C GLN A 165 5.48 35.49 59.77
N GLN A 166 4.28 35.81 59.27
CA GLN A 166 3.31 36.65 59.97
C GLN A 166 2.81 35.95 61.25
N ALA A 167 2.51 34.65 61.19
CA ALA A 167 2.12 33.87 62.36
C ALA A 167 3.23 33.83 63.43
N GLN A 168 4.50 33.70 63.01
CA GLN A 168 5.65 33.80 63.92
C GLN A 168 5.75 35.17 64.58
N THR A 169 5.55 36.24 63.81
CA THR A 169 5.53 37.62 64.33
C THR A 169 4.44 37.81 65.38
N ILE A 170 3.23 37.29 65.14
CA ILE A 170 2.15 37.32 66.15
C ILE A 170 2.55 36.54 67.40
N SER A 171 3.15 35.35 67.27
CA SER A 171 3.59 34.57 68.43
C SER A 171 4.53 35.38 69.34
N ASP A 172 5.46 36.13 68.77
CA ASP A 172 6.43 36.90 69.55
C ASP A 172 5.80 38.12 70.25
N VAL A 173 4.81 38.77 69.62
CA VAL A 173 4.04 39.87 70.22
C VAL A 173 3.10 39.34 71.31
N VAL A 174 2.44 38.20 71.09
CA VAL A 174 1.54 37.56 72.07
C VAL A 174 2.29 37.15 73.34
N LYS A 175 3.53 36.64 73.22
CA LYS A 175 4.40 36.40 74.38
C LYS A 175 4.71 37.68 75.16
N ALA A 176 4.83 38.82 74.49
CA ALA A 176 5.02 40.11 75.15
C ALA A 176 3.74 40.52 75.91
N VAL A 177 2.56 40.38 75.30
CA VAL A 177 1.27 40.64 75.96
C VAL A 177 1.09 39.74 77.19
N ALA A 178 1.40 38.44 77.09
CA ALA A 178 1.33 37.52 78.23
C ALA A 178 2.25 37.96 79.39
N ARG A 179 3.48 38.40 79.09
CA ARG A 179 4.40 38.95 80.10
C ARG A 179 3.89 40.24 80.73
N ILE A 180 3.31 41.14 79.93
CA ILE A 180 2.72 42.39 80.41
C ILE A 180 1.52 42.12 81.31
N ALA A 181 0.67 41.16 80.95
CA ALA A 181 -0.46 40.73 81.75
C ALA A 181 0.00 40.15 83.10
N ASP A 182 1.01 39.27 83.11
CA ASP A 182 1.59 38.70 84.34
C ASP A 182 2.22 39.79 85.23
N GLN A 183 2.97 40.74 84.66
CA GLN A 183 3.51 41.88 85.40
C GLN A 183 2.41 42.77 85.98
N THR A 184 1.35 43.01 85.22
CA THR A 184 0.19 43.80 85.67
C THR A 184 -0.53 43.07 86.81
N ASN A 185 -0.66 41.74 86.72
CA ASN A 185 -1.24 40.89 87.76
C ASN A 185 -0.42 40.96 89.07
N LEU A 186 0.90 40.87 88.98
CA LEU A 186 1.81 40.99 90.13
C LEU A 186 1.77 42.38 90.78
N LEU A 187 1.72 43.45 89.98
CA LEU A 187 1.57 44.82 90.48
C LEU A 187 0.21 45.04 91.16
N ALA A 188 -0.86 44.51 90.58
CA ALA A 188 -2.20 44.56 91.14
C ALA A 188 -2.30 43.79 92.47
N LEU A 189 -1.66 42.61 92.57
CA LEU A 189 -1.57 41.86 93.81
C LEU A 189 -0.82 42.65 94.90
N ASN A 190 0.32 43.24 94.55
CA ASN A 190 1.08 44.09 95.48
C ASN A 190 0.26 45.32 95.93
N ALA A 191 -0.50 45.93 95.01
CA ALA A 191 -1.42 47.03 95.33
C ALA A 191 -2.56 46.59 96.26
N ALA A 192 -3.13 45.40 96.05
CA ALA A 192 -4.19 44.85 96.90
C ALA A 192 -3.68 44.56 98.32
N ILE A 193 -2.45 44.04 98.45
CA ILE A 193 -1.78 43.81 99.75
C ILE A 193 -1.55 45.15 100.48
N GLU A 194 -1.02 46.15 99.79
CA GLU A 194 -0.75 47.46 100.39
C GLU A 194 -2.06 48.20 100.74
N ALA A 195 -3.11 48.03 99.94
CA ALA A 195 -4.45 48.54 100.21
C ALA A 195 -5.08 47.90 101.47
N ALA A 196 -4.90 46.59 101.66
CA ALA A 196 -5.31 45.91 102.88
C ALA A 196 -4.52 46.40 104.11
N ARG A 197 -3.25 46.77 103.92
CA ARG A 197 -2.35 47.30 104.96
C ARG A 197 -2.71 48.72 105.41
N ALA A 198 -3.24 49.55 104.51
CA ALA A 198 -3.68 50.92 104.77
C ALA A 198 -5.07 51.04 105.48
N GLY A 199 -5.71 49.92 105.81
CA GLY A 199 -6.94 49.90 106.62
C GLY A 199 -8.13 50.62 105.98
N GLN A 200 -8.78 51.55 106.71
CA GLN A 200 -9.97 52.25 106.19
C GLN A 200 -9.65 53.18 105.00
N HIS A 201 -8.41 53.67 104.88
CA HIS A 201 -7.99 54.56 103.78
C HIS A 201 -7.63 53.78 102.50
N GLY A 202 -7.44 52.45 102.57
CA GLY A 202 -7.11 51.59 101.44
C GLY A 202 -8.31 50.91 100.76
N LYS A 203 -9.52 51.02 101.31
CA LYS A 203 -10.70 50.27 100.81
C LYS A 203 -11.04 50.53 99.34
N GLY A 204 -10.94 51.78 98.87
CA GLY A 204 -11.16 52.12 97.47
C GLY A 204 -10.06 51.57 96.54
N PHE A 205 -8.80 51.60 97.00
CA PHE A 205 -7.66 51.05 96.28
C PHE A 205 -7.68 49.53 96.20
N ALA A 206 -8.17 48.84 97.23
CA ALA A 206 -8.30 47.38 97.25
C ALA A 206 -9.26 46.89 96.15
N VAL A 207 -10.41 47.56 95.98
CA VAL A 207 -11.40 47.22 94.94
C VAL A 207 -10.83 47.44 93.54
N VAL A 208 -10.13 48.56 93.31
CA VAL A 208 -9.48 48.84 92.01
C VAL A 208 -8.35 47.84 91.73
N ALA A 209 -7.57 47.47 92.74
CA ALA A 209 -6.49 46.50 92.61
C ALA A 209 -7.01 45.09 92.28
N ASP A 210 -8.08 44.63 92.93
CA ASP A 210 -8.71 43.34 92.61
C ASP A 210 -9.36 43.32 91.21
N GLU A 211 -9.94 44.44 90.77
CA GLU A 211 -10.48 44.56 89.41
C GLU A 211 -9.37 44.54 88.36
N VAL A 212 -8.27 45.29 88.56
CA VAL A 212 -7.10 45.24 87.68
C VAL A 212 -6.48 43.85 87.65
N ARG A 213 -6.44 43.15 88.80
CA ARG A 213 -5.96 41.76 88.89
C ARG A 213 -6.80 40.82 88.02
N THR A 214 -8.12 40.92 88.11
CA THR A 214 -9.07 40.12 87.32
C THR A 214 -8.94 40.40 85.82
N LEU A 215 -8.77 41.67 85.44
CA LEU A 215 -8.51 42.08 84.06
C LEU A 215 -7.17 41.55 83.54
N ALA A 216 -6.12 41.59 84.36
CA ALA A 216 -4.80 41.05 84.03
C ALA A 216 -4.85 39.52 83.82
N GLU A 217 -5.51 38.76 84.70
CA GLU A 217 -5.74 37.31 84.53
C GLU A 217 -6.52 37.00 83.24
N THR A 218 -7.50 37.84 82.88
CA THR A 218 -8.28 37.70 81.65
C THR A 218 -7.43 37.99 80.40
N SER A 219 -6.57 39.00 80.45
CA SER A 219 -5.61 39.33 79.38
C SER A 219 -4.59 38.20 79.19
N GLU A 220 -4.06 37.65 80.29
CA GLU A 220 -3.11 36.54 80.28
C GLU A 220 -3.72 35.27 79.69
N LYS A 221 -4.96 34.94 80.07
CA LYS A 221 -5.70 33.81 79.49
C LYS A 221 -5.94 34.01 78.00
N SER A 222 -6.35 35.21 77.60
CA SER A 222 -6.58 35.57 76.19
C SER A 222 -5.29 35.44 75.37
N ALA A 223 -4.15 35.89 75.92
CA ALA A 223 -2.86 35.73 75.28
C ALA A 223 -2.45 34.26 75.14
N ARG A 224 -2.74 33.41 76.14
CA ARG A 224 -2.53 31.95 76.04
C ARG A 224 -3.41 31.31 74.96
N ASP A 225 -4.69 31.66 74.92
CA ASP A 225 -5.63 31.16 73.90
C ASP A 225 -5.15 31.55 72.49
N ILE A 226 -4.67 32.79 72.29
CA ILE A 226 -4.07 33.20 71.00
C ILE A 226 -2.82 32.38 70.70
N GLN A 227 -1.93 32.15 71.68
CA GLN A 227 -0.70 31.40 71.47
C GLN A 227 -0.99 29.95 71.01
N GLU A 228 -2.01 29.30 71.55
CA GLU A 228 -2.46 27.97 71.09
C GLU A 228 -2.97 28.00 69.65
N LEU A 229 -3.81 29.00 69.31
CA LEU A 229 -4.33 29.17 67.96
C LEU A 229 -3.22 29.47 66.94
N ILE A 230 -2.18 30.21 67.32
CA ILE A 230 -1.03 30.51 66.46
C ILE A 230 -0.20 29.26 66.18
N VAL A 231 0.03 28.40 67.19
CA VAL A 231 0.71 27.11 66.98
C VAL A 231 -0.07 26.24 65.99
N GLN A 232 -1.40 26.25 66.08
CA GLN A 232 -2.26 25.55 65.12
C GLN A 232 -2.14 26.15 63.71
N ILE A 233 -2.15 27.48 63.57
CA ILE A 233 -1.91 28.17 62.28
C ILE A 233 -0.57 27.74 61.69
N GLN A 234 0.53 27.75 62.47
CA GLN A 234 1.85 27.37 61.98
C GLN A 234 1.88 25.94 61.43
N LYS A 235 1.22 25.00 62.13
CA LYS A 235 1.08 23.62 61.69
C LYS A 235 0.30 23.50 60.38
N ASP A 236 -0.82 24.21 60.28
CA ASP A 236 -1.70 24.16 59.10
C ASP A 236 -1.03 24.83 57.89
N VAL A 237 -0.39 25.99 58.07
CA VAL A 237 0.41 26.67 57.03
C VAL A 237 1.48 25.75 56.46
N LYS A 238 2.21 25.02 57.31
CA LYS A 238 3.24 24.07 56.86
C LYS A 238 2.65 22.93 56.03
N ALA A 239 1.55 22.33 56.49
CA ALA A 239 0.87 21.27 55.76
C ALA A 239 0.35 21.74 54.38
N ILE A 240 -0.21 22.95 54.33
CA ILE A 240 -0.66 23.58 53.08
C ILE A 240 0.53 23.82 52.13
N ALA A 241 1.64 24.37 52.64
CA ALA A 241 2.83 24.62 51.82
C ALA A 241 3.41 23.33 51.21
N GLU A 242 3.46 22.24 51.99
CA GLU A 242 3.90 20.92 51.53
C GLU A 242 2.97 20.38 50.44
N GLY A 243 1.64 20.47 50.63
CA GLY A 243 0.64 20.03 49.66
C GLY A 243 0.71 20.77 48.32
N ILE A 244 0.81 22.10 48.36
CA ILE A 244 0.93 22.94 47.15
C ILE A 244 2.26 22.65 46.43
N THR A 245 3.35 22.50 47.16
CA THR A 245 4.67 22.20 46.56
C THR A 245 4.68 20.84 45.87
N ALA A 246 4.11 19.81 46.50
CA ALA A 246 3.97 18.49 45.91
C ALA A 246 3.12 18.53 44.62
N SER A 247 2.02 19.28 44.64
CA SER A 247 1.17 19.50 43.47
C SER A 247 1.93 20.19 42.33
N ALA A 248 2.75 21.20 42.64
CA ALA A 248 3.49 21.96 41.64
C ALA A 248 4.54 21.10 40.93
N LEU A 249 5.23 20.22 41.69
CA LEU A 249 6.18 19.25 41.17
C LEU A 249 5.50 18.20 40.28
N ALA A 250 4.37 17.64 40.72
CA ALA A 250 3.61 16.69 39.92
C ALA A 250 3.17 17.31 38.59
N ALA A 251 2.66 18.55 38.60
CA ALA A 251 2.26 19.26 37.38
C ALA A 251 3.43 19.46 36.38
N ARG A 252 4.66 19.64 36.87
CA ARG A 252 5.86 19.72 35.99
C ARG A 252 6.18 18.38 35.33
N GLU A 253 6.05 17.28 36.06
CA GLU A 253 6.25 15.95 35.49
C GLU A 253 5.23 15.66 34.37
N GLU A 254 3.97 16.07 34.57
CA GLU A 254 2.92 15.92 33.57
C GLU A 254 3.16 16.77 32.31
N VAL A 255 3.75 17.96 32.45
CA VAL A 255 4.19 18.80 31.33
C VAL A 255 5.21 18.07 30.45
N GLU A 256 6.18 17.38 31.07
CA GLU A 256 7.21 16.65 30.33
C GLU A 256 6.64 15.44 29.58
N LYS A 257 5.74 14.68 30.23
CA LYS A 257 4.99 13.59 29.58
C LYS A 257 4.21 14.09 28.37
N GLY A 258 3.53 15.23 28.49
CA GLY A 258 2.82 15.83 27.36
C GLY A 258 3.74 16.24 26.20
N ARG A 259 4.96 16.74 26.48
CA ARG A 259 5.93 17.06 25.42
C ARG A 259 6.31 15.83 24.61
N GLN A 260 6.55 14.69 25.29
CA GLN A 260 6.86 13.42 24.63
C GLN A 260 5.74 12.98 23.69
N VAL A 261 4.47 13.15 24.10
CA VAL A 261 3.32 12.85 23.23
C VAL A 261 3.30 13.78 22.02
N THR A 262 3.58 15.07 22.20
CA THR A 262 3.58 16.04 21.09
C THR A 262 4.67 15.71 20.05
N GLU A 263 5.86 15.30 20.49
CA GLU A 263 6.94 14.85 19.62
C GLU A 263 6.58 13.55 18.89
N SER A 264 6.02 12.57 19.60
CA SER A 264 5.58 11.30 19.00
C SER A 264 4.47 11.50 17.95
N LEU A 265 3.53 12.42 18.18
CA LEU A 265 2.47 12.74 17.22
C LEU A 265 3.02 13.36 15.93
N GLU A 266 4.12 14.12 16.01
CA GLU A 266 4.79 14.66 14.83
C GLU A 266 5.47 13.55 14.01
N VAL A 267 6.07 12.55 14.66
CA VAL A 267 6.60 11.35 14.00
C VAL A 267 5.48 10.56 13.32
N ILE A 268 4.36 10.32 14.03
CA ILE A 268 3.16 9.67 13.46
C ILE A 268 2.70 10.42 12.20
N ARG A 269 2.63 11.75 12.24
CA ARG A 269 2.21 12.58 11.10
C ARG A 269 3.12 12.40 9.89
N GLN A 270 4.43 12.25 10.09
CA GLN A 270 5.39 12.01 9.02
C GLN A 270 5.24 10.61 8.42
N GLU A 271 5.10 9.58 9.27
CA GLU A 271 4.87 8.21 8.79
C GLU A 271 3.54 8.09 8.02
N MET A 272 2.48 8.78 8.46
CA MET A 272 1.21 8.86 7.72
C MET A 272 1.38 9.50 6.34
N ALA A 273 2.19 10.55 6.23
CA ALA A 273 2.46 11.20 4.94
C ALA A 273 3.17 10.22 3.97
N ASP A 274 4.08 9.40 4.47
CA ASP A 274 4.74 8.39 3.66
C ASP A 274 3.79 7.27 3.21
N VAL A 275 2.86 6.84 4.07
CA VAL A 275 1.80 5.87 3.71
C VAL A 275 0.92 6.43 2.60
N ILE A 276 0.57 7.73 2.64
CA ILE A 276 -0.19 8.40 1.57
C ILE A 276 0.59 8.37 0.25
N VAL A 277 1.88 8.73 0.27
CA VAL A 277 2.72 8.72 -0.93
C VAL A 277 2.81 7.31 -1.53
N GLY A 278 3.10 6.30 -0.70
CA GLY A 278 3.16 4.91 -1.14
C GLY A 278 1.84 4.41 -1.73
N SER A 279 0.72 4.77 -1.10
CA SER A 279 -0.62 4.37 -1.57
C SER A 279 -1.00 5.04 -2.90
N ARG A 280 -0.62 6.31 -3.11
CA ARG A 280 -0.82 6.99 -4.40
C ARG A 280 0.02 6.36 -5.51
N GLU A 281 1.24 5.94 -5.22
CA GLU A 281 2.08 5.21 -6.17
C GLU A 281 1.47 3.84 -6.53
N ILE A 282 0.92 3.12 -5.54
CA ILE A 282 0.17 1.87 -5.77
C ILE A 282 -1.04 2.11 -6.68
N ALA A 283 -1.87 3.10 -6.38
CA ALA A 283 -3.07 3.41 -7.16
C ALA A 283 -2.72 3.73 -8.63
N LYS A 284 -1.68 4.54 -8.84
CA LYS A 284 -1.17 4.85 -10.18
C LYS A 284 -0.64 3.60 -10.90
N SER A 285 0.14 2.77 -10.22
CA SER A 285 0.69 1.54 -10.79
C SER A 285 -0.41 0.53 -11.15
N ASN A 286 -1.49 0.48 -10.38
CA ASN A 286 -2.66 -0.34 -10.69
C ASN A 286 -3.43 0.19 -11.91
N ASP A 287 -3.50 1.51 -12.13
CA ASP A 287 -4.06 2.06 -13.37
C ASP A 287 -3.24 1.66 -14.61
N GLU A 288 -1.91 1.74 -14.51
CA GLU A 288 -1.01 1.27 -15.58
C GLU A 288 -1.16 -0.25 -15.81
N SER A 289 -1.30 -1.03 -14.74
CA SER A 289 -1.55 -2.48 -14.82
C SER A 289 -2.90 -2.82 -15.44
N ALA A 290 -3.95 -2.05 -15.15
CA ALA A 290 -5.28 -2.28 -15.71
C ALA A 290 -5.29 -2.04 -17.23
N ALA A 291 -4.56 -1.03 -17.71
CA ALA A 291 -4.38 -0.79 -19.13
C ALA A 291 -3.61 -1.95 -19.79
N ALA A 292 -2.51 -2.38 -19.19
CA ALA A 292 -1.72 -3.51 -19.67
C ALA A 292 -2.52 -4.83 -19.66
N ALA A 293 -3.31 -5.09 -18.62
CA ALA A 293 -4.17 -6.27 -18.53
C ALA A 293 -5.20 -6.31 -19.67
N LYS A 294 -5.79 -5.16 -20.03
CA LYS A 294 -6.70 -5.06 -21.18
C LYS A 294 -6.00 -5.37 -22.51
N GLU A 295 -4.76 -4.93 -22.67
CA GLU A 295 -3.95 -5.25 -23.85
C GLU A 295 -3.59 -6.74 -23.91
N ALA A 296 -3.19 -7.32 -22.78
CA ALA A 296 -2.91 -8.76 -22.68
C ALA A 296 -4.15 -9.62 -22.97
N MET A 297 -5.34 -9.23 -22.48
CA MET A 297 -6.59 -9.91 -22.80
C MET A 297 -6.88 -9.87 -24.30
N LYS A 298 -6.77 -8.68 -24.93
CA LYS A 298 -6.95 -8.55 -26.38
C LYS A 298 -5.94 -9.39 -27.15
N GLY A 299 -4.68 -9.42 -26.70
CA GLY A 299 -3.64 -10.25 -27.30
C GLY A 299 -3.97 -11.74 -27.24
N ALA A 300 -4.42 -12.22 -26.08
CA ALA A 300 -4.83 -13.61 -25.91
C ALA A 300 -6.10 -13.98 -26.71
N GLU A 301 -7.07 -13.07 -26.87
CA GLU A 301 -8.21 -13.25 -27.77
C GLU A 301 -7.77 -13.39 -29.24
N VAL A 302 -6.84 -12.55 -29.69
CA VAL A 302 -6.29 -12.62 -31.05
C VAL A 302 -5.51 -13.92 -31.26
N ILE A 303 -4.73 -14.37 -30.27
CA ILE A 303 -4.02 -15.64 -30.33
C ILE A 303 -4.99 -16.80 -30.47
N ALA A 304 -6.05 -16.85 -29.64
CA ALA A 304 -7.04 -17.90 -29.67
C ALA A 304 -7.77 -17.95 -31.02
N ALA A 305 -8.22 -16.80 -31.54
CA ALA A 305 -8.87 -16.72 -32.84
C ALA A 305 -7.93 -17.17 -33.98
N ALA A 306 -6.68 -16.71 -33.98
CA ALA A 306 -5.70 -17.13 -34.98
C ALA A 306 -5.34 -18.62 -34.87
N ALA A 307 -5.35 -19.19 -33.66
CA ALA A 307 -5.15 -20.62 -33.43
C ALA A 307 -6.31 -21.47 -33.98
N GLU A 308 -7.56 -21.03 -33.75
CA GLU A 308 -8.75 -21.69 -34.30
C GLU A 308 -8.78 -21.63 -35.83
N GLU A 309 -8.50 -20.46 -36.42
CA GLU A 309 -8.40 -20.30 -37.89
C GLU A 309 -7.29 -21.18 -38.47
N GLN A 310 -6.12 -21.22 -37.81
CA GLN A 310 -5.00 -22.07 -38.20
C GLN A 310 -5.36 -23.56 -38.12
N GLY A 311 -6.04 -23.99 -37.05
CA GLY A 311 -6.51 -25.35 -36.89
C GLY A 311 -7.51 -25.76 -37.96
N ALA A 312 -8.47 -24.89 -38.30
CA ALA A 312 -9.45 -25.13 -39.35
C ALA A 312 -8.79 -25.24 -40.74
N ALA A 313 -7.89 -24.31 -41.09
CA ALA A 313 -7.12 -24.37 -42.33
C ALA A 313 -6.25 -25.63 -42.40
N CYS A 314 -5.71 -26.08 -41.27
CA CYS A 314 -4.92 -27.30 -41.18
C CYS A 314 -5.77 -28.57 -41.37
N GLN A 315 -6.99 -28.61 -40.83
CA GLN A 315 -7.92 -29.71 -41.09
C GLN A 315 -8.32 -29.78 -42.56
N GLU A 316 -8.56 -28.62 -43.20
CA GLU A 316 -8.83 -28.56 -44.64
C GLU A 316 -7.63 -29.07 -45.45
N ALA A 317 -6.43 -28.57 -45.16
CA ALA A 317 -5.20 -29.05 -45.79
C ALA A 317 -5.00 -30.56 -45.62
N SER A 318 -5.22 -31.09 -44.42
CA SER A 318 -5.06 -32.53 -44.13
C SER A 318 -6.03 -33.37 -44.94
N LYS A 319 -7.30 -32.95 -45.03
CA LYS A 319 -8.30 -33.62 -45.86
C LYS A 319 -7.93 -33.60 -47.34
N THR A 320 -7.41 -32.48 -47.84
CA THR A 320 -6.96 -32.36 -49.23
C THR A 320 -5.71 -33.21 -49.49
N VAL A 321 -4.78 -33.30 -48.53
CA VAL A 321 -3.62 -34.21 -48.61
C VAL A 321 -4.06 -35.68 -48.65
N GLU A 322 -5.07 -36.08 -47.88
CA GLU A 322 -5.64 -37.43 -47.96
C GLU A 322 -6.25 -37.71 -49.34
N GLN A 323 -7.01 -36.77 -49.89
CA GLN A 323 -7.58 -36.89 -51.25
C GLN A 323 -6.47 -37.00 -52.30
N GLN A 324 -5.43 -36.19 -52.18
CA GLN A 324 -4.27 -36.23 -53.06
C GLN A 324 -3.51 -37.55 -52.96
N SER A 325 -3.35 -38.11 -51.75
CA SER A 325 -2.72 -39.41 -51.54
C SER A 325 -3.51 -40.54 -52.22
N LEU A 326 -4.85 -40.47 -52.23
CA LEU A 326 -5.69 -41.42 -52.98
C LEU A 326 -5.49 -41.28 -54.49
N ALA A 327 -5.44 -40.06 -55.01
CA ALA A 327 -5.18 -39.81 -56.42
C ALA A 327 -3.78 -40.30 -56.84
N LEU A 328 -2.76 -40.12 -55.98
CA LEU A 328 -1.42 -40.64 -56.21
C LEU A 328 -1.36 -42.18 -56.27
N LEU A 329 -2.10 -42.87 -55.40
CA LEU A 329 -2.22 -44.34 -55.45
C LEU A 329 -2.91 -44.81 -56.75
N GLN A 330 -3.93 -44.07 -57.21
CA GLN A 330 -4.58 -44.35 -58.49
C GLN A 330 -3.64 -44.11 -59.67
N SER A 331 -2.86 -43.01 -59.65
CA SER A 331 -1.83 -42.75 -60.64
C SER A 331 -0.74 -43.81 -60.65
N GLU A 332 -0.31 -44.31 -59.48
CA GLU A 332 0.68 -45.39 -59.38
C GLU A 332 0.16 -46.68 -60.03
N GLN A 333 -1.09 -47.06 -59.74
CA GLN A 333 -1.72 -48.22 -60.34
C GLN A 333 -1.86 -48.07 -61.86
N ALA A 334 -2.35 -46.93 -62.34
CA ALA A 334 -2.50 -46.67 -63.77
C ALA A 334 -1.14 -46.59 -64.50
N ALA A 335 -0.09 -46.10 -63.84
CA ALA A 335 1.26 -46.11 -64.39
C ALA A 335 1.82 -47.53 -64.51
N GLN A 336 1.54 -48.39 -63.52
CA GLN A 336 1.91 -49.80 -63.59
C GLN A 336 1.16 -50.52 -64.72
N GLU A 337 -0.14 -50.26 -64.88
CA GLU A 337 -0.95 -50.79 -65.97
C GLU A 337 -0.44 -50.30 -67.34
N LEU A 338 -0.08 -49.02 -67.48
CA LEU A 338 0.56 -48.49 -68.69
C LEU A 338 1.90 -49.16 -69.00
N SER A 339 2.69 -49.50 -67.97
CA SER A 339 3.98 -50.17 -68.15
C SER A 339 3.77 -51.59 -68.68
N GLU A 340 2.78 -52.30 -68.16
CA GLU A 340 2.39 -53.63 -68.63
C GLU A 340 1.84 -53.57 -70.05
N LEU A 341 0.95 -52.62 -70.33
CA LEU A 341 0.41 -52.36 -71.68
C LEU A 341 1.50 -51.98 -72.68
N ALA A 342 2.53 -51.22 -72.29
CA ALA A 342 3.66 -50.89 -73.16
C ALA A 342 4.49 -52.13 -73.54
N ASP A 343 4.71 -53.05 -72.59
CA ASP A 343 5.37 -54.33 -72.84
C ASP A 343 4.51 -55.28 -73.69
N GLU A 344 3.19 -55.26 -73.52
CA GLU A 344 2.26 -55.97 -74.40
C GLU A 344 2.24 -55.37 -75.81
N LEU A 345 2.21 -54.04 -75.94
CA LEU A 345 2.26 -53.30 -77.20
C LEU A 345 3.49 -53.67 -78.02
N LYS A 346 4.61 -54.01 -77.37
CA LYS A 346 5.84 -54.47 -78.03
C LYS A 346 5.67 -55.82 -78.76
N ASN A 347 4.77 -56.68 -78.28
CA ASN A 347 4.55 -58.04 -78.77
C ASN A 347 3.15 -58.26 -79.38
N ALA A 348 2.28 -57.26 -79.36
CA ALA A 348 0.88 -57.36 -79.76
C ALA A 348 0.70 -57.57 -81.27
N THR A 349 -0.22 -58.49 -81.63
CA THR A 349 -0.67 -58.70 -83.01
C THR A 349 -1.82 -57.78 -83.42
N ASP A 350 -2.56 -57.23 -82.46
CA ASP A 350 -3.66 -56.27 -82.69
C ASP A 350 -3.28 -54.90 -82.11
N ILE A 351 -2.63 -54.09 -82.95
CA ILE A 351 -2.09 -52.77 -82.57
C ILE A 351 -3.21 -51.80 -82.20
N GLY A 352 -4.37 -51.90 -82.86
CA GLY A 352 -5.50 -50.99 -82.62
C GLY A 352 -6.08 -51.18 -81.23
N LYS A 353 -6.29 -52.43 -80.82
CA LYS A 353 -6.81 -52.75 -79.48
C LYS A 353 -5.86 -52.34 -78.36
N SER A 354 -4.57 -52.67 -78.50
CA SER A 354 -3.57 -52.32 -77.48
C SER A 354 -3.29 -50.80 -77.42
N ALA A 355 -3.37 -50.10 -78.56
CA ALA A 355 -3.29 -48.62 -78.56
C ALA A 355 -4.51 -47.98 -77.89
N GLU A 356 -5.71 -48.52 -78.07
CA GLU A 356 -6.94 -48.06 -77.40
C GLU A 356 -6.87 -48.28 -75.87
N GLU A 357 -6.31 -49.41 -75.42
CA GLU A 357 -6.08 -49.68 -74.00
C GLU A 357 -5.04 -48.72 -73.38
N VAL A 358 -3.94 -48.43 -74.08
CA VAL A 358 -2.95 -47.41 -73.65
C VAL A 358 -3.57 -46.01 -73.59
N ALA A 359 -4.39 -45.64 -74.58
CA ALA A 359 -5.07 -44.34 -74.59
C ALA A 359 -6.04 -44.21 -73.41
N SER A 360 -6.83 -45.26 -73.11
CA SER A 360 -7.74 -45.28 -71.97
C SER A 360 -7.00 -45.14 -70.63
N ALA A 361 -5.92 -45.88 -70.43
CA ALA A 361 -5.12 -45.79 -69.21
C ALA A 361 -4.43 -44.42 -69.07
N ALA A 362 -4.01 -43.81 -70.19
CA ALA A 362 -3.48 -42.45 -70.20
C ALA A 362 -4.56 -41.40 -69.86
N GLU A 363 -5.80 -41.55 -70.34
CA GLU A 363 -6.92 -40.68 -69.95
C GLU A 363 -7.23 -40.79 -68.44
N GLU A 364 -7.25 -42.01 -67.89
CA GLU A 364 -7.43 -42.22 -66.45
C GLU A 364 -6.32 -41.55 -65.63
N LEU A 365 -5.06 -41.73 -66.04
CA LEU A 365 -3.91 -41.11 -65.38
C LEU A 365 -3.93 -39.58 -65.47
N SER A 366 -4.34 -39.04 -66.63
CA SER A 366 -4.53 -37.60 -66.83
C SER A 366 -5.53 -37.02 -65.82
N SER A 367 -6.67 -37.69 -65.64
CA SER A 367 -7.70 -37.25 -64.69
C SER A 367 -7.21 -37.27 -63.24
N ALA A 368 -6.42 -38.28 -62.86
CA ALA A 368 -5.83 -38.37 -61.52
C ALA A 368 -4.79 -37.27 -61.28
N VAL A 369 -3.97 -36.95 -62.30
CA VAL A 369 -2.96 -35.87 -62.22
C VAL A 369 -3.59 -34.48 -62.19
N GLU A 370 -4.69 -34.25 -62.92
CA GLU A 370 -5.47 -33.01 -62.78
C GLU A 370 -6.00 -32.82 -61.35
N GLU A 371 -6.49 -33.89 -60.71
CA GLU A 371 -6.95 -33.85 -59.32
C GLU A 371 -5.79 -33.61 -58.34
N ILE A 372 -4.61 -34.20 -58.56
CA ILE A 372 -3.38 -33.93 -57.78
C ILE A 372 -2.99 -32.45 -57.87
N ASN A 373 -3.01 -31.87 -59.07
CA ASN A 373 -2.64 -30.47 -59.28
C ASN A 373 -3.65 -29.52 -58.60
N ARG A 374 -4.95 -29.82 -58.73
CA ARG A 374 -6.01 -29.08 -58.05
C ARG A 374 -5.87 -29.16 -56.53
N ALA A 375 -5.59 -30.34 -55.98
CA ALA A 375 -5.37 -30.56 -54.57
C ALA A 375 -4.14 -29.77 -54.06
N ALA A 376 -3.02 -29.79 -54.81
CA ALA A 376 -1.82 -29.03 -54.48
C ALA A 376 -2.10 -27.51 -54.39
N ALA A 377 -2.88 -26.96 -55.32
CA ALA A 377 -3.29 -25.54 -55.29
C ALA A 377 -4.15 -25.19 -54.07
N GLN A 378 -5.08 -26.08 -53.69
CA GLN A 378 -5.88 -25.92 -52.48
C GLN A 378 -5.02 -25.99 -51.20
N ILE A 379 -4.09 -26.95 -51.13
CA ILE A 379 -3.14 -27.09 -50.01
C ILE A 379 -2.28 -25.82 -49.87
N MET A 380 -1.77 -25.27 -50.97
CA MET A 380 -1.00 -24.02 -50.93
C MET A 380 -1.81 -22.85 -50.34
N THR A 381 -3.10 -22.75 -50.70
CA THR A 381 -3.99 -21.70 -50.18
C THR A 381 -4.20 -21.86 -48.67
N ALA A 382 -4.43 -23.09 -48.20
CA ALA A 382 -4.56 -23.39 -46.79
C ALA A 382 -3.25 -23.12 -46.01
N LEU A 383 -2.10 -23.47 -46.58
CA LEU A 383 -0.79 -23.19 -46.00
C LEU A 383 -0.48 -21.71 -45.89
N GLU A 384 -0.91 -20.89 -46.86
CA GLU A 384 -0.79 -19.44 -46.79
C GLU A 384 -1.65 -18.84 -45.66
N GLN A 385 -2.86 -19.37 -45.46
CA GLN A 385 -3.71 -19.00 -44.32
C GLN A 385 -3.08 -19.40 -42.99
N ILE A 386 -2.54 -20.62 -42.89
CA ILE A 386 -1.80 -21.09 -41.71
C ILE A 386 -0.63 -20.15 -41.40
N ASN A 387 0.17 -19.80 -42.40
CA ASN A 387 1.33 -18.93 -42.21
C ASN A 387 0.91 -17.55 -41.66
N LYS A 388 -0.16 -16.98 -42.23
CA LYS A 388 -0.73 -15.72 -41.76
C LYS A 388 -1.21 -15.82 -40.31
N GLY A 389 -1.90 -16.91 -39.94
CA GLY A 389 -2.31 -17.18 -38.56
C GLY A 389 -1.12 -17.26 -37.60
N SER A 390 -0.08 -18.01 -37.95
CA SER A 390 1.14 -18.11 -37.13
C SER A 390 1.87 -16.77 -36.99
N GLN A 391 1.91 -15.93 -38.03
CA GLN A 391 2.48 -14.59 -37.95
C GLN A 391 1.66 -13.66 -37.03
N GLN A 392 0.33 -13.74 -37.10
CA GLN A 392 -0.57 -13.00 -36.21
C GLN A 392 -0.40 -13.43 -34.76
N GLN A 393 -0.32 -14.74 -34.49
CA GLN A 393 -0.01 -15.26 -33.17
C GLN A 393 1.33 -14.75 -32.66
N ALA A 394 2.39 -14.80 -33.46
CA ALA A 394 3.71 -14.31 -33.05
C ALA A 394 3.70 -12.83 -32.66
N ALA A 395 3.02 -11.97 -33.44
CA ALA A 395 2.89 -10.56 -33.14
C ALA A 395 2.06 -10.30 -31.87
N ALA A 396 0.91 -10.97 -31.72
CA ALA A 396 0.05 -10.85 -30.54
C ALA A 396 0.73 -11.38 -29.27
N THR A 397 1.57 -12.40 -29.40
CA THR A 397 2.37 -12.98 -28.32
C THR A 397 3.44 -12.00 -27.82
N GLN A 398 4.11 -11.29 -28.74
CA GLN A 398 5.07 -10.25 -28.35
C GLN A 398 4.39 -9.09 -27.60
N GLN A 399 3.22 -8.63 -28.08
CA GLN A 399 2.44 -7.60 -27.40
C GLN A 399 1.98 -8.07 -26.01
N SER A 400 1.44 -9.29 -25.93
CA SER A 400 1.02 -9.89 -24.67
C SER A 400 2.19 -10.00 -23.69
N SER A 401 3.35 -10.48 -24.13
CA SER A 401 4.55 -10.58 -23.29
C SER A 401 4.97 -9.23 -22.69
N ALA A 402 4.98 -8.17 -23.49
CA ALA A 402 5.29 -6.82 -23.01
C ALA A 402 4.28 -6.31 -21.98
N ALA A 403 2.99 -6.54 -22.23
CA ALA A 403 1.92 -6.18 -21.30
C ALA A 403 2.03 -6.95 -19.97
N ILE A 404 2.29 -8.26 -20.02
CA ILE A 404 2.46 -9.11 -18.84
C ILE A 404 3.68 -8.67 -18.01
N ALA A 405 4.80 -8.31 -18.64
CA ALA A 405 5.97 -7.77 -17.95
C ALA A 405 5.67 -6.44 -17.23
N GLN A 406 4.82 -5.58 -17.81
CA GLN A 406 4.38 -4.34 -17.18
C GLN A 406 3.48 -4.60 -15.96
N ILE A 407 2.57 -5.59 -16.03
CA ILE A 407 1.75 -6.03 -14.89
C ILE A 407 2.65 -6.58 -13.78
N GLU A 408 3.65 -7.42 -14.12
CA GLU A 408 4.60 -7.98 -13.15
C GLU A 408 5.32 -6.87 -12.37
N ARG A 409 5.90 -5.91 -13.10
CA ARG A 409 6.65 -4.81 -12.50
C ARG A 409 5.79 -3.98 -11.55
N SER A 410 4.54 -3.73 -11.96
CA SER A 410 3.59 -2.97 -11.16
C SER A 410 3.13 -3.73 -9.92
N ALA A 411 2.89 -5.03 -10.04
CA ALA A 411 2.55 -5.90 -8.90
C ALA A 411 3.70 -5.94 -7.88
N LEU A 412 4.96 -6.07 -8.34
CA LEU A 412 6.13 -6.02 -7.47
C LEU A 412 6.29 -4.67 -6.76
N LEU A 413 6.05 -3.56 -7.47
CA LEU A 413 6.03 -2.22 -6.86
C LEU A 413 4.94 -2.13 -5.79
N ALA A 414 3.73 -2.60 -6.10
CA ALA A 414 2.61 -2.59 -5.16
C ALA A 414 2.90 -3.45 -3.92
N GLN A 415 3.53 -4.61 -4.09
CA GLN A 415 3.98 -5.47 -3.00
C GLN A 415 5.01 -4.77 -2.11
N GLN A 416 6.03 -4.14 -2.71
CA GLN A 416 7.06 -3.42 -1.95
C GLN A 416 6.48 -2.23 -1.17
N ARG A 417 5.63 -1.43 -1.81
CA ARG A 417 5.00 -0.25 -1.18
C ARG A 417 4.02 -0.63 -0.10
N SER A 418 3.17 -1.64 -0.32
CA SER A 418 2.23 -2.11 0.69
C SER A 418 2.95 -2.71 1.89
N GLN A 419 4.05 -3.44 1.70
CA GLN A 419 4.88 -3.94 2.81
C GLN A 419 5.44 -2.80 3.66
N GLN A 420 6.00 -1.76 3.04
CA GLN A 420 6.45 -0.55 3.75
C GLN A 420 5.29 0.16 4.48
N SER A 421 4.12 0.25 3.86
CA SER A 421 2.93 0.84 4.48
C SER A 421 2.45 0.03 5.69
N VAL A 422 2.50 -1.31 5.63
CA VAL A 422 2.16 -2.19 6.77
C VAL A 422 3.11 -1.95 7.94
N GLU A 423 4.42 -1.89 7.68
CA GLU A 423 5.43 -1.63 8.71
C GLU A 423 5.19 -0.27 9.39
N LYS A 424 4.98 0.79 8.60
CA LYS A 424 4.69 2.13 9.12
C LYS A 424 3.37 2.20 9.85
N ALA A 425 2.29 1.65 9.30
CA ALA A 425 0.99 1.67 9.96
C ALA A 425 0.99 0.87 11.28
N THR A 426 1.84 -0.17 11.39
CA THR A 426 2.05 -0.91 12.65
C THR A 426 2.81 -0.03 13.66
N SER A 427 3.89 0.62 13.24
CA SER A 427 4.62 1.60 14.06
C SER A 427 3.71 2.71 14.58
N ILE A 428 2.88 3.29 13.70
CA ILE A 428 1.85 4.28 14.04
C ILE A 428 0.90 3.75 15.12
N ALA A 429 0.35 2.55 14.94
CA ALA A 429 -0.59 1.95 15.90
C ALA A 429 0.05 1.77 17.29
N GLU A 430 1.31 1.31 17.36
CA GLU A 430 2.05 1.16 18.61
C GLU A 430 2.36 2.51 19.28
N MET A 431 2.69 3.54 18.49
CA MET A 431 2.91 4.89 19.01
C MET A 431 1.62 5.52 19.52
N LEU A 432 0.49 5.32 18.83
CA LEU A 432 -0.82 5.79 19.26
C LEU A 432 -1.27 5.16 20.58
N ASP A 433 -1.10 3.85 20.76
CA ASP A 433 -1.42 3.20 22.04
C ASP A 433 -0.50 3.69 23.18
N ARG A 434 0.79 3.89 22.91
CA ARG A 434 1.71 4.51 23.88
C ARG A 434 1.28 5.93 24.24
N ASN A 435 0.97 6.76 23.26
CA ASN A 435 0.51 8.13 23.48
C ASN A 435 -0.80 8.17 24.27
N ARG A 436 -1.75 7.29 23.97
CA ARG A 436 -3.00 7.16 24.73
C ARG A 436 -2.74 6.84 26.20
N LYS A 437 -1.87 5.87 26.48
CA LYS A 437 -1.48 5.51 27.86
C LYS A 437 -0.80 6.68 28.59
N ILE A 438 0.02 7.47 27.90
CA ILE A 438 0.65 8.65 28.50
C ILE A 438 -0.40 9.74 28.79
N VAL A 439 -1.36 9.96 27.88
CA VAL A 439 -2.47 10.90 28.10
C VAL A 439 -3.37 10.42 29.25
N ASP A 440 -3.62 9.12 29.38
CA ASP A 440 -4.37 8.55 30.51
C ASP A 440 -3.63 8.79 31.84
N ALA A 441 -2.30 8.60 31.87
CA ALA A 441 -1.48 8.94 33.03
C ALA A 441 -1.51 10.44 33.35
N LEU A 442 -1.58 11.30 32.32
CA LEU A 442 -1.71 12.75 32.48
C LEU A 442 -3.07 13.13 33.08
N ILE A 443 -4.16 12.49 32.64
CA ILE A 443 -5.49 12.64 33.24
C ILE A 443 -5.46 12.31 34.73
N GLU A 444 -4.83 11.19 35.11
CA GLU A 444 -4.67 10.80 36.52
C GLU A 444 -3.77 11.75 37.31
N GLY A 445 -2.64 12.19 36.73
CA GLY A 445 -1.70 13.11 37.35
C GLY A 445 -2.32 14.48 37.64
N VAL A 446 -2.97 15.08 36.64
CA VAL A 446 -3.68 16.36 36.80
C VAL A 446 -4.89 16.19 37.73
N GLY A 447 -5.60 15.07 37.67
CA GLY A 447 -6.68 14.74 38.60
C GLY A 447 -6.23 14.73 40.06
N ARG A 448 -5.05 14.16 40.36
CA ARG A 448 -4.45 14.22 41.70
C ARG A 448 -4.08 15.64 42.13
N SER A 449 -3.63 16.50 41.21
CA SER A 449 -3.35 17.91 41.48
C SER A 449 -4.63 18.69 41.81
N VAL A 450 -5.74 18.44 41.11
CA VAL A 450 -7.06 19.01 41.44
C VAL A 450 -7.50 18.66 42.85
N GLU A 451 -7.35 17.39 43.26
CA GLU A 451 -7.74 16.96 44.60
C GLU A 451 -6.84 17.58 45.68
N SER A 452 -5.52 17.61 45.46
CA SER A 452 -4.57 18.27 46.37
C SER A 452 -4.85 19.77 46.51
N GLY A 453 -5.19 20.44 45.41
CA GLY A 453 -5.59 21.84 45.40
C GLY A 453 -6.88 22.11 46.19
N ARG A 454 -7.88 21.23 46.06
CA ARG A 454 -9.12 21.29 46.85
C ARG A 454 -8.87 21.08 48.34
N GLN A 455 -8.05 20.10 48.70
CA GLN A 455 -7.67 19.85 50.09
C GLN A 455 -6.93 21.05 50.69
N SER A 456 -5.98 21.63 49.95
CA SER A 456 -5.23 22.82 50.38
C SER A 456 -6.16 24.03 50.55
N ARG A 457 -7.14 24.20 49.65
CA ARG A 457 -8.16 25.25 49.76
C ARG A 457 -9.01 25.08 51.02
N ASP A 458 -9.44 23.87 51.33
CA ASP A 458 -10.27 23.59 52.51
C ASP A 458 -9.49 23.83 53.81
N GLN A 459 -8.18 23.51 53.83
CA GLN A 459 -7.28 23.87 54.93
C GLN A 459 -7.11 25.38 55.08
N ILE A 460 -7.00 26.13 53.99
CA ILE A 460 -6.97 27.61 54.01
C ILE A 460 -8.28 28.19 54.58
N VAL A 461 -9.44 27.60 54.26
CA VAL A 461 -10.74 28.00 54.84
C VAL A 461 -10.76 27.76 56.35
N ALA A 462 -10.20 26.64 56.83
CA ALA A 462 -10.06 26.40 58.27
C ALA A 462 -9.15 27.46 58.93
N LEU A 463 -8.07 27.86 58.25
CA LEU A 463 -7.16 28.90 58.72
C LEU A 463 -7.83 30.27 58.82
N GLU A 464 -8.72 30.60 57.89
CA GLU A 464 -9.56 31.81 57.95
C GLU A 464 -10.39 31.85 59.24
N GLN A 465 -10.99 30.72 59.63
CA GLN A 465 -11.78 30.63 60.85
C GLN A 465 -10.91 30.83 62.10
N ILE A 466 -9.70 30.26 62.13
CA ILE A 466 -8.76 30.46 63.25
C ILE A 466 -8.34 31.92 63.34
N SER A 467 -7.99 32.55 62.21
CA SER A 467 -7.60 33.96 62.18
C SER A 467 -8.72 34.90 62.67
N ARG A 468 -9.98 34.64 62.28
CA ARG A 468 -11.15 35.39 62.80
C ARG A 468 -11.37 35.17 64.30
N ARG A 469 -11.01 34.01 64.85
CA ARG A 469 -11.06 33.76 66.31
C ARG A 469 -9.98 34.56 67.03
N ILE A 470 -8.76 34.63 66.48
CA ILE A 470 -7.68 35.46 67.04
C ILE A 470 -8.11 36.93 67.05
N ASP A 471 -8.64 37.46 65.95
CA ASP A 471 -9.13 38.85 65.86
C ASP A 471 -10.12 39.20 66.99
N LYS A 472 -11.09 38.32 67.26
CA LYS A 472 -12.04 38.49 68.37
C LYS A 472 -11.38 38.48 69.76
N ILE A 473 -10.37 37.64 69.97
CA ILE A 473 -9.65 37.58 71.26
C ILE A 473 -8.77 38.82 71.42
N VAL A 474 -8.17 39.30 70.34
CA VAL A 474 -7.38 40.55 70.33
C VAL A 474 -8.26 41.75 70.68
N ASP A 475 -9.47 41.84 70.13
CA ASP A 475 -10.44 42.89 70.52
C ASP A 475 -10.80 42.84 72.01
N ALA A 476 -10.89 41.64 72.60
CA ALA A 476 -11.09 41.48 74.04
C ALA A 476 -9.87 42.00 74.84
N ILE A 477 -8.64 41.69 74.41
CA ILE A 477 -7.40 42.22 75.03
C ILE A 477 -7.35 43.75 74.92
N THR A 478 -7.71 44.33 73.78
CA THR A 478 -7.78 45.79 73.60
C THR A 478 -8.79 46.39 74.57
N THR A 479 -9.98 45.79 74.70
CA THR A 479 -11.01 46.24 75.65
C THR A 479 -10.51 46.17 77.10
N VAL A 480 -9.89 45.05 77.48
CA VAL A 480 -9.29 44.85 78.81
C VAL A 480 -8.17 45.86 79.06
N SER A 481 -7.34 46.15 78.07
CA SER A 481 -6.25 47.13 78.17
C SER A 481 -6.79 48.55 78.36
N ILE A 482 -7.88 48.92 77.67
CA ILE A 482 -8.56 50.22 77.86
C ILE A 482 -9.18 50.31 79.26
N GLN A 483 -9.88 49.27 79.72
CA GLN A 483 -10.46 49.24 81.07
C GLN A 483 -9.40 49.32 82.16
N THR A 484 -8.30 48.58 82.00
CA THR A 484 -7.15 48.61 82.92
C THR A 484 -6.51 50.00 82.96
N ASN A 485 -6.33 50.64 81.81
CA ASN A 485 -5.82 52.01 81.73
C ASN A 485 -6.77 53.02 82.41
N MET A 486 -8.09 52.89 82.23
CA MET A 486 -9.09 53.74 82.89
C MET A 486 -9.10 53.56 84.42
N LEU A 487 -9.02 52.31 84.90
CA LEU A 487 -8.92 52.00 86.32
C LEU A 487 -7.62 52.53 86.93
N ALA A 488 -6.51 52.43 86.21
CA ALA A 488 -5.23 52.97 86.63
C ALA A 488 -5.24 54.51 86.70
N VAL A 489 -5.93 55.19 85.77
CA VAL A 489 -6.14 56.65 85.83
C VAL A 489 -6.99 57.02 87.04
N ASN A 490 -8.09 56.31 87.30
CA ASN A 490 -8.92 56.54 88.48
C ASN A 490 -8.14 56.28 89.78
N GLY A 491 -7.33 55.21 89.83
CA GLY A 491 -6.43 54.91 90.93
C GLY A 491 -5.39 55.99 91.17
N SER A 492 -4.83 56.56 90.09
CA SER A 492 -3.88 57.68 90.17
C SER A 492 -4.53 58.97 90.72
N VAL A 493 -5.77 59.24 90.33
CA VAL A 493 -6.55 60.40 90.82
C VAL A 493 -6.92 60.24 92.29
N GLU A 494 -7.41 59.06 92.69
CA GLU A 494 -7.76 58.79 94.08
C GLU A 494 -6.52 58.78 94.99
N ALA A 495 -5.38 58.30 94.48
CA ALA A 495 -4.08 58.36 95.15
C ALA A 495 -3.60 59.80 95.36
N ALA A 496 -3.77 60.67 94.37
CA ALA A 496 -3.48 62.10 94.52
C ALA A 496 -4.40 62.78 95.55
N ARG A 497 -5.66 62.30 95.68
CA ARG A 497 -6.66 62.81 96.62
C ARG A 497 -6.39 62.41 98.08
N ALA A 498 -5.74 61.26 98.30
CA ALA A 498 -5.36 60.72 99.61
C ALA A 498 -4.07 61.34 100.20
N GLY A 499 -3.41 62.27 99.50
CA GLY A 499 -2.24 63.00 100.00
C GLY A 499 -1.02 62.11 100.27
N GLU A 500 -0.37 62.26 101.44
CA GLU A 500 0.84 61.50 101.79
C GLU A 500 0.62 59.99 101.85
N PHE A 501 -0.60 59.54 102.17
CA PHE A 501 -0.96 58.11 102.24
C PHE A 501 -1.21 57.47 100.86
N GLY A 502 -1.36 58.28 99.81
CA GLY A 502 -1.58 57.82 98.44
C GLY A 502 -0.31 57.72 97.58
N LYS A 503 0.85 58.19 98.06
CA LYS A 503 2.10 58.25 97.27
C LYS A 503 2.52 56.88 96.70
N GLY A 504 2.40 55.80 97.47
CA GLY A 504 2.69 54.44 97.00
C GLY A 504 1.69 53.95 95.95
N PHE A 505 0.41 54.23 96.14
CA PHE A 505 -0.66 53.87 95.19
C PHE A 505 -0.58 54.65 93.87
N ALA A 506 -0.10 55.90 93.91
CA ALA A 506 0.10 56.71 92.71
C ALA A 506 1.19 56.15 91.79
N VAL A 507 2.29 55.63 92.37
CA VAL A 507 3.38 55.00 91.61
C VAL A 507 2.88 53.71 90.95
N VAL A 508 2.25 52.82 91.73
CA VAL A 508 1.73 51.55 91.19
C VAL A 508 0.64 51.76 90.14
N SER A 509 -0.22 52.77 90.33
CA SER A 509 -1.24 53.14 89.33
C SER A 509 -0.60 53.69 88.04
N THR A 510 0.53 54.40 88.13
CA THR A 510 1.27 54.88 86.95
C THR A 510 1.93 53.72 86.20
N ASP A 511 2.50 52.74 86.91
CA ASP A 511 3.12 51.56 86.31
C ASP A 511 2.08 50.66 85.63
N ILE A 512 0.93 50.42 86.28
CA ILE A 512 -0.21 49.70 85.67
C ILE A 512 -0.70 50.44 84.42
N ARG A 513 -0.74 51.78 84.46
CA ARG A 513 -1.15 52.59 83.30
C ARG A 513 -0.18 52.44 82.12
N ASN A 514 1.13 52.43 82.37
CA ASN A 514 2.15 52.23 81.35
C ASN A 514 2.04 50.82 80.74
N LEU A 515 1.93 49.79 81.58
CA LEU A 515 1.73 48.41 81.12
C LEU A 515 0.42 48.24 80.32
N ALA A 516 -0.67 48.88 80.74
CA ALA A 516 -1.93 48.85 80.01
C ALA A 516 -1.81 49.52 78.62
N ARG A 517 -1.02 50.59 78.50
CA ARG A 517 -0.71 51.22 77.21
C ARG A 517 0.16 50.32 76.32
N ASP A 518 1.18 49.68 76.88
CA ASP A 518 2.04 48.75 76.15
C ASP A 518 1.27 47.51 75.69
N SER A 519 0.34 47.01 76.52
CA SER A 519 -0.59 45.93 76.16
C SER A 519 -1.49 46.33 75.00
N ALA A 520 -2.05 47.56 75.03
CA ALA A 520 -2.88 48.08 73.94
C ALA A 520 -2.10 48.23 72.62
N GLU A 521 -0.87 48.76 72.66
CA GLU A 521 -0.02 48.88 71.48
C GLU A 521 0.33 47.51 70.88
N ASN A 522 0.66 46.53 71.73
CA ASN A 522 0.91 45.17 71.27
C ASN A 522 -0.36 44.51 70.71
N ALA A 523 -1.53 44.75 71.30
CA ALA A 523 -2.80 44.26 70.77
C ALA A 523 -3.12 44.86 69.39
N ASP A 524 -2.87 46.15 69.18
CA ASP A 524 -3.01 46.80 67.87
C ASP A 524 -2.05 46.20 66.84
N ARG A 525 -0.79 45.96 67.21
CA ARG A 525 0.19 45.28 66.33
C ARG A 525 -0.23 43.85 65.96
N ILE A 526 -0.80 43.10 66.91
CA ILE A 526 -1.36 41.78 66.62
C ILE A 526 -2.52 41.94 65.63
N LYS A 527 -3.44 42.88 65.86
CA LYS A 527 -4.59 43.13 65.01
C LYS A 527 -4.20 43.45 63.56
N ASP A 528 -3.20 44.31 63.37
CA ASP A 528 -2.69 44.64 62.04
C ASP A 528 -2.08 43.42 61.34
N THR A 529 -1.33 42.60 62.08
CA THR A 529 -0.74 41.37 61.52
C THR A 529 -1.80 40.32 61.21
N VAL A 530 -2.85 40.20 62.04
CA VAL A 530 -3.98 39.31 61.82
C VAL A 530 -4.76 39.71 60.57
N LYS A 531 -4.97 41.01 60.33
CA LYS A 531 -5.57 41.52 59.09
C LYS A 531 -4.71 41.18 57.87
N ALA A 532 -3.39 41.38 57.94
CA ALA A 532 -2.49 41.00 56.86
C ALA A 532 -2.56 39.48 56.55
N ILE A 533 -2.67 38.64 57.59
CA ILE A 533 -2.91 37.19 57.44
C ILE A 533 -4.25 36.93 56.75
N GLN A 534 -5.33 37.62 57.13
CA GLN A 534 -6.65 37.46 56.51
C GLN A 534 -6.64 37.83 55.02
N ASP A 535 -6.02 38.94 54.66
CA ASP A 535 -5.89 39.37 53.27
C ASP A 535 -5.12 38.34 52.44
N GLN A 536 -4.01 37.83 52.99
CA GLN A 536 -3.19 36.82 52.34
C GLN A 536 -3.91 35.47 52.21
N ILE A 537 -4.70 35.05 53.22
CA ILE A 537 -5.58 33.87 53.16
C ILE A 537 -6.56 33.98 51.99
N VAL A 538 -7.17 35.14 51.80
CA VAL A 538 -8.12 35.37 50.70
C VAL A 538 -7.41 35.25 49.34
N ALA A 539 -6.22 35.82 49.20
CA ALA A 539 -5.41 35.73 47.98
C ALA A 539 -5.04 34.27 47.66
N VAL A 540 -4.48 33.53 48.63
CA VAL A 540 -4.11 32.11 48.45
C VAL A 540 -5.35 31.26 48.13
N ARG A 541 -6.47 31.48 48.82
CA ARG A 541 -7.71 30.74 48.55
C ARG A 541 -8.21 30.96 47.12
N SER A 542 -8.17 32.21 46.64
CA SER A 542 -8.57 32.56 45.29
C SER A 542 -7.69 31.86 44.26
N ASP A 543 -6.37 31.94 44.42
CA ASP A 543 -5.40 31.29 43.53
C ASP A 543 -5.63 29.78 43.47
N LEU A 544 -5.75 29.11 44.62
CA LEU A 544 -5.99 27.66 44.68
C LEU A 544 -7.31 27.25 44.02
N SER A 545 -8.34 28.08 44.14
CA SER A 545 -9.63 27.83 43.47
C SER A 545 -9.51 27.94 41.96
N GLU A 546 -8.88 29.00 41.44
CA GLU A 546 -8.66 29.19 40.00
C GLU A 546 -7.79 28.08 39.41
N ILE A 547 -6.73 27.68 40.13
CA ILE A 547 -5.82 26.60 39.72
C ILE A 547 -6.58 25.27 39.63
N ALA A 548 -7.37 24.94 40.65
CA ALA A 548 -8.12 23.69 40.68
C ALA A 548 -9.20 23.63 39.59
N GLU A 549 -9.88 24.74 39.31
CA GLU A 549 -10.88 24.84 38.25
C GLU A 549 -10.25 24.73 36.86
N ALA A 550 -9.13 25.43 36.62
CA ALA A 550 -8.39 25.32 35.36
C ALA A 550 -7.87 23.89 35.14
N ALA A 551 -7.29 23.25 36.16
CA ALA A 551 -6.82 21.88 36.07
C ALA A 551 -7.96 20.87 35.83
N ALA A 552 -9.13 21.07 36.45
CA ALA A 552 -10.31 20.23 36.20
C ALA A 552 -10.81 20.34 34.75
N LEU A 553 -10.78 21.54 34.16
CA LEU A 553 -11.10 21.72 32.74
C LEU A 553 -10.11 20.96 31.84
N GLU A 554 -8.83 20.96 32.19
CA GLU A 554 -7.81 20.23 31.43
C GLU A 554 -7.98 18.71 31.53
N VAL A 555 -8.43 18.18 32.67
CA VAL A 555 -8.80 16.75 32.81
C VAL A 555 -9.87 16.36 31.79
N GLU A 556 -10.94 17.15 31.66
CA GLU A 556 -12.02 16.88 30.70
C GLU A 556 -11.54 16.96 29.24
N LYS A 557 -10.70 17.95 28.91
CA LYS A 557 -10.10 18.04 27.56
C LYS A 557 -9.21 16.84 27.25
N ASN A 558 -8.35 16.45 28.17
CA ASN A 558 -7.46 15.31 27.97
C ASN A 558 -8.22 13.98 27.84
N ARG A 559 -9.38 13.83 28.50
CA ARG A 559 -10.30 12.69 28.27
C ARG A 559 -10.81 12.66 26.83
N ALA A 560 -11.24 13.80 26.30
CA ALA A 560 -11.67 13.90 24.90
C ALA A 560 -10.51 13.60 23.92
N THR A 561 -9.29 14.04 24.25
CA THR A 561 -8.08 13.73 23.50
C THR A 561 -7.74 12.23 23.53
N SER A 562 -7.83 11.57 24.69
CA SER A 562 -7.63 10.12 24.82
C SER A 562 -8.63 9.33 23.96
N ALA A 563 -9.91 9.72 23.99
CA ALA A 563 -10.93 9.12 23.13
C ALA A 563 -10.64 9.34 21.64
N SER A 564 -10.13 10.52 21.26
CA SER A 564 -9.73 10.81 19.88
C SER A 564 -8.55 9.93 19.43
N LEU A 565 -7.56 9.70 20.30
CA LEU A 565 -6.45 8.77 20.03
C LEU A 565 -6.92 7.33 19.84
N GLU A 566 -7.92 6.88 20.59
CA GLU A 566 -8.54 5.56 20.42
C GLU A 566 -9.24 5.41 19.05
N VAL A 567 -9.97 6.44 18.62
CA VAL A 567 -10.59 6.48 17.28
C VAL A 567 -9.51 6.44 16.19
N ILE A 568 -8.44 7.24 16.31
CA ILE A 568 -7.32 7.23 15.36
C ILE A 568 -6.67 5.85 15.31
N GLY A 569 -6.47 5.19 16.46
CA GLY A 569 -5.93 3.82 16.52
C GLY A 569 -6.82 2.80 15.81
N THR A 570 -8.13 2.89 16.00
CA THR A 570 -9.11 2.00 15.35
C THR A 570 -9.14 2.19 13.82
N GLU A 571 -9.12 3.44 13.35
CA GLU A 571 -9.06 3.75 11.92
C GLU A 571 -7.71 3.36 11.29
N THR A 572 -6.61 3.47 12.04
CA THR A 572 -5.29 2.97 11.62
C THR A 572 -5.32 1.45 11.40
N ALA A 573 -6.07 0.70 12.20
CA ALA A 573 -6.25 -0.73 11.98
C ALA A 573 -6.98 -1.05 10.65
N GLN A 574 -7.88 -0.18 10.20
CA GLN A 574 -8.51 -0.31 8.87
C GLN A 574 -7.51 -0.03 7.74
N VAL A 575 -6.63 0.96 7.92
CA VAL A 575 -5.51 1.23 6.99
C VAL A 575 -4.58 0.02 6.90
N LEU A 576 -4.23 -0.60 8.03
CA LEU A 576 -3.45 -1.84 8.05
C LEU A 576 -4.12 -2.96 7.25
N LYS A 577 -5.42 -3.18 7.48
CA LYS A 577 -6.20 -4.19 6.76
C LYS A 577 -6.17 -3.95 5.25
N GLY A 578 -6.43 -2.72 4.80
CA GLY A 578 -6.39 -2.36 3.38
C GLY A 578 -5.01 -2.61 2.74
N ASN A 579 -3.92 -2.29 3.46
CA ASN A 579 -2.57 -2.58 2.96
C ASN A 579 -2.26 -4.08 2.90
N TYR A 580 -2.76 -4.89 3.84
CA TYR A 580 -2.65 -6.35 3.75
C TYR A 580 -3.42 -6.94 2.56
N GLU A 581 -4.62 -6.41 2.28
CA GLU A 581 -5.42 -6.81 1.11
C GLU A 581 -4.67 -6.49 -0.20
N ILE A 582 -4.04 -5.32 -0.30
CA ILE A 582 -3.16 -4.95 -1.43
C ILE A 582 -1.97 -5.91 -1.53
N LEU A 583 -1.27 -6.18 -0.42
CA LEU A 583 -0.09 -7.03 -0.39
C LEU A 583 -0.41 -8.46 -0.87
N SER A 584 -1.51 -9.03 -0.37
CA SER A 584 -1.98 -10.36 -0.77
C SER A 584 -2.41 -10.38 -2.23
N GLY A 585 -3.16 -9.36 -2.68
CA GLY A 585 -3.58 -9.23 -4.06
C GLY A 585 -2.40 -9.11 -5.03
N ALA A 586 -1.39 -8.31 -4.69
CA ALA A 586 -0.16 -8.17 -5.47
C ALA A 586 0.60 -9.51 -5.59
N ALA A 587 0.72 -10.26 -4.49
CA ALA A 587 1.36 -11.57 -4.51
C ALA A 587 0.60 -12.59 -5.39
N GLU A 588 -0.73 -12.58 -5.36
CA GLU A 588 -1.56 -13.40 -6.26
C GLU A 588 -1.42 -12.99 -7.72
N ILE A 589 -1.35 -11.68 -8.02
CA ILE A 589 -1.11 -11.17 -9.37
C ILE A 589 0.25 -11.66 -9.87
N THR A 590 1.32 -11.52 -9.09
CA THR A 590 2.67 -12.00 -9.49
C THR A 590 2.67 -13.49 -9.81
N LYS A 591 1.95 -14.30 -9.02
CA LYS A 591 1.79 -15.73 -9.31
C LYS A 591 1.05 -15.96 -10.63
N GLY A 592 -0.10 -15.31 -10.83
CA GLY A 592 -0.90 -15.45 -12.04
C GLY A 592 -0.16 -14.98 -13.31
N VAL A 593 0.57 -13.87 -13.21
CA VAL A 593 1.42 -13.33 -14.29
C VAL A 593 2.48 -14.34 -14.72
N LYS A 594 3.08 -15.09 -13.79
CA LYS A 594 4.07 -16.13 -14.10
C LYS A 594 3.45 -17.32 -14.84
N GLU A 595 2.22 -17.69 -14.49
CA GLU A 595 1.44 -18.70 -15.21
C GLU A 595 1.16 -18.23 -16.65
N VAL A 596 0.73 -16.97 -16.81
CA VAL A 596 0.49 -16.38 -18.15
C VAL A 596 1.78 -16.29 -18.97
N GLN A 597 2.90 -15.91 -18.36
CA GLN A 597 4.19 -15.83 -19.05
C GLN A 597 4.58 -17.19 -19.65
N THR A 598 4.37 -18.27 -18.89
CA THR A 598 4.62 -19.63 -19.37
C THR A 598 3.73 -19.98 -20.56
N ALA A 599 2.43 -19.64 -20.48
CA ALA A 599 1.49 -19.87 -21.58
C ALA A 599 1.83 -19.05 -22.84
N VAL A 600 2.25 -17.79 -22.68
CA VAL A 600 2.72 -16.92 -23.77
C VAL A 600 3.98 -17.49 -24.44
N GLU A 601 4.91 -18.07 -23.66
CA GLU A 601 6.09 -18.76 -24.20
C GLU A 601 5.73 -20.02 -24.99
N GLN A 602 4.75 -20.80 -24.52
CA GLN A 602 4.22 -21.96 -25.25
C GLN A 602 3.60 -21.56 -26.59
N VAL A 603 2.76 -20.52 -26.60
CA VAL A 603 2.19 -19.97 -27.84
C VAL A 603 3.31 -19.49 -28.78
N ALA A 604 4.33 -18.81 -28.26
CA ALA A 604 5.44 -18.34 -29.08
C ALA A 604 6.16 -19.50 -29.77
N ALA A 605 6.42 -20.58 -29.05
CA ALA A 605 7.05 -21.79 -29.56
C ALA A 605 6.18 -22.48 -30.62
N ALA A 606 4.88 -22.64 -30.33
CA ALA A 606 3.91 -23.23 -31.26
C ALA A 606 3.79 -22.42 -32.56
N ALA A 607 3.71 -21.08 -32.47
CA ALA A 607 3.65 -20.20 -33.64
C ALA A 607 4.94 -20.26 -34.48
N GLN A 608 6.11 -20.34 -33.85
CA GLN A 608 7.38 -20.51 -34.56
C GLN A 608 7.48 -21.86 -35.26
N GLN A 609 7.04 -22.93 -34.59
CA GLN A 609 7.02 -24.28 -35.16
C GLN A 609 6.05 -24.35 -36.34
N ALA A 610 4.85 -23.82 -36.19
CA ALA A 610 3.84 -23.78 -37.24
C ALA A 610 4.31 -22.98 -38.45
N ASN A 611 4.98 -21.84 -38.25
CA ASN A 611 5.54 -21.05 -39.35
C ASN A 611 6.64 -21.81 -40.12
N ARG A 612 7.52 -22.54 -39.41
CA ARG A 612 8.55 -23.39 -40.04
C ARG A 612 7.92 -24.54 -40.83
N ALA A 613 7.03 -25.30 -40.20
CA ALA A 613 6.33 -26.42 -40.82
C ALA A 613 5.49 -25.98 -42.03
N SER A 614 4.81 -24.83 -41.93
CA SER A 614 4.04 -24.24 -43.04
C SER A 614 4.94 -23.83 -44.20
N SER A 615 6.12 -23.26 -43.92
CA SER A 615 7.09 -22.89 -44.95
C SER A 615 7.67 -24.10 -45.66
N GLU A 616 8.01 -25.16 -44.93
CA GLU A 616 8.51 -26.42 -45.48
C GLU A 616 7.42 -27.11 -46.32
N ALA A 617 6.21 -27.22 -45.78
CA ALA A 617 5.05 -27.74 -46.50
C ALA A 617 4.73 -26.92 -47.77
N SER A 618 4.88 -25.60 -47.73
CA SER A 618 4.65 -24.76 -48.91
C SER A 618 5.66 -25.03 -50.03
N ILE A 619 6.89 -25.41 -49.69
CA ILE A 619 7.90 -25.83 -50.67
C ILE A 619 7.49 -27.19 -51.26
N ALA A 620 7.14 -28.17 -50.43
CA ALA A 620 6.70 -29.50 -50.87
C ALA A 620 5.45 -29.43 -51.78
N ALA A 621 4.46 -28.59 -51.43
CA ALA A 621 3.26 -28.40 -52.23
C ALA A 621 3.56 -27.75 -53.60
N LYS A 622 4.55 -26.84 -53.68
CA LYS A 622 5.01 -26.25 -54.95
C LYS A 622 5.76 -27.26 -55.82
N GLU A 623 6.60 -28.08 -55.19
CA GLU A 623 7.30 -29.16 -55.88
C GLU A 623 6.31 -30.19 -56.43
N GLN A 624 5.27 -30.54 -55.67
CA GLN A 624 4.17 -31.37 -56.17
C GLN A 624 3.40 -30.73 -57.32
N ALA A 625 3.05 -29.45 -57.25
CA ALA A 625 2.34 -28.79 -58.34
C ALA A 625 3.17 -28.82 -59.64
N LYS A 626 4.48 -28.56 -59.53
CA LYS A 626 5.42 -28.66 -60.65
C LYS A 626 5.57 -30.11 -61.15
N GLY A 627 5.68 -31.07 -60.24
CA GLY A 627 5.72 -32.49 -60.58
C GLY A 627 4.46 -32.94 -61.30
N ALA A 628 3.27 -32.49 -60.87
CA ALA A 628 2.01 -32.78 -61.54
C ALA A 628 1.96 -32.20 -62.97
N GLU A 629 2.51 -31.01 -63.21
CA GLU A 629 2.64 -30.46 -64.57
C GLU A 629 3.56 -31.32 -65.45
N GLU A 630 4.67 -31.82 -64.90
CA GLU A 630 5.60 -32.71 -65.61
C GLU A 630 4.96 -34.07 -65.90
N LEU A 631 4.21 -34.64 -64.94
CA LEU A 631 3.42 -35.85 -65.14
C LEU A 631 2.37 -35.65 -66.24
N ALA A 632 1.64 -34.53 -66.22
CA ALA A 632 0.63 -34.21 -67.23
C ALA A 632 1.25 -34.16 -68.66
N ALA A 633 2.43 -33.56 -68.80
CA ALA A 633 3.14 -33.53 -70.08
C ALA A 633 3.57 -34.92 -70.57
N ALA A 634 4.04 -35.79 -69.66
CA ALA A 634 4.41 -37.16 -70.00
C ALA A 634 3.18 -38.01 -70.40
N ILE A 635 2.03 -37.80 -69.76
CA ILE A 635 0.76 -38.46 -70.12
C ILE A 635 0.29 -38.00 -71.50
N GLU A 636 0.37 -36.71 -71.79
CA GLU A 636 -0.01 -36.15 -73.09
C GLU A 636 0.89 -36.73 -74.21
N GLU A 637 2.18 -36.96 -73.93
CA GLU A 637 3.07 -37.67 -74.86
C GLU A 637 2.61 -39.12 -75.08
N ILE A 638 2.26 -39.86 -74.01
CA ILE A 638 1.76 -41.24 -74.11
C ILE A 638 0.44 -41.30 -74.90
N ALA A 639 -0.50 -40.41 -74.62
CA ALA A 639 -1.78 -40.32 -75.33
C ALA A 639 -1.57 -40.00 -76.82
N SER A 640 -0.71 -39.02 -77.13
CA SER A 640 -0.37 -38.68 -78.52
C SER A 640 0.29 -39.85 -79.26
N LEU A 641 1.12 -40.65 -78.57
CA LEU A 641 1.76 -41.83 -79.13
C LEU A 641 0.77 -42.97 -79.40
N ALA A 642 -0.21 -43.15 -78.51
CA ALA A 642 -1.30 -44.11 -78.69
C ALA A 642 -2.19 -43.73 -79.89
N ASP A 643 -2.57 -42.45 -80.01
CA ASP A 643 -3.32 -41.93 -81.16
C ASP A 643 -2.55 -42.11 -82.48
N GLU A 644 -1.23 -41.91 -82.46
CA GLU A 644 -0.36 -42.08 -83.65
C GLU A 644 -0.35 -43.53 -84.17
N LEU A 645 -0.53 -44.50 -83.27
CA LEU A 645 -0.65 -45.92 -83.58
C LEU A 645 -2.05 -46.31 -84.03
N GLN A 646 -3.10 -45.67 -83.51
CA GLN A 646 -4.48 -45.91 -83.91
C GLN A 646 -4.79 -45.36 -85.31
N ALA A 647 -4.14 -44.25 -85.69
CA ALA A 647 -4.32 -43.58 -86.98
C ALA A 647 -3.48 -44.18 -88.14
N GLY A 648 -2.54 -45.09 -87.85
CA GLY A 648 -1.54 -45.61 -88.79
C GLY A 648 -1.74 -47.07 -89.17
#